data_AF-A0A6P1M8Y7-F1
#
_entry.id   AF-A0A6P1M8Y7-F1
#
_cell.length_a   1.000
_cell.length_b   1.000
_cell.length_c   1.000
_cell.angle_alpha   90.00
_cell.angle_beta   90.00
_cell.angle_gamma   90.00
#
_symmetry.space_group_name_H-M   'P 1'
#
loop_
_entity.id
_entity.type
_entity.pdbx_description
1 polymer ?
#
loop_
_entity_poly.entity_id
_entity_poly.type
_entity_poly.pdbx_seq_one_letter_code
_entity_poly.pdbx_strand_id
1 'polypeptide(L)'
;MKKRIQLMSSVLFVGQILGLTAVADSFWSVDRPAGAVWSDVSNWSTGIPDTEDRANFVNTQATTYDVDVDTNAVFKKILVSQDYNFTGTGTIELQPASAAHWDKVIEVNQGGVSPVFNVDVMIHQTTDFVPRIAVYPSSVITFNETLTLTNSANASRQTDFNAAAATGSIVMNGDLYNHCGMRFGSSGLTTVIGGSGTTYGRTDSGAAILVAGRLELNRPQALINSVLKLEGTTVVLGADEAVASGANVEFRGGTVVAQGYDQTFGQLDVFSANVGIDMDRSDSIWTFDDSSAVAWDGGTLSISNAGNAIVRFEIGSGSGLTESQIGQINLNGSTLSLGDTTVSNGYLYVAKPYVATGDTFWKSDVASGAAWSDFGNWTAGRASTAGRANFVNDQSASYDVDVDMDAVIKKILVSTNYIFNGTGSVELQPASSSHWDPAIEVNRADASPVFNADVKVVGSTDYVMDIRNSGTLTFNGSLMLTNTAYSRPVNFNATGTTIINGDFYNYSGLRMGSSGTVIIGGDGTTYGTGPLTLGSGRVELNRAGAVLNSSILLSGTTVSLGAHDAIGTTADMTLNAGGLEAAGYNQDFGWLDISDNQISFDMDGSVSVWTFADSSSQGWGSGSIAITDVGNSVIRFELGSGTGLTSAQIGQIRIDGQTLTVGDTTVEDGYLYITAPAGPAVYYAGWAGSYGLSEPEADLLADPDGDGANNLLEYALGGNPTADDAASILPAFGIVNDGGVKRFEYRYLRRLDAVDRGLTYEALRDGSLLSGSWTNTGITETSGAEDAVYEAVTNSISMDVEGAQFMKLNVEFE
;
A
#
# COMPACT_ATOMS: atom_id res chain seq x y z
N MET A 1 -30.83 63.68 -69.04
CA MET A 1 -32.28 63.94 -69.22
C MET A 1 -32.91 62.70 -69.85
N LYS A 2 -33.93 62.12 -69.17
CA LYS A 2 -34.98 61.20 -69.65
C LYS A 2 -34.66 59.76 -70.12
N LYS A 3 -35.27 58.84 -69.36
CA LYS A 3 -35.62 57.42 -69.58
C LYS A 3 -36.34 57.14 -70.92
N ARG A 4 -36.21 55.93 -71.49
CA ARG A 4 -37.23 54.83 -71.42
C ARG A 4 -36.92 53.64 -72.35
N ILE A 5 -37.27 52.47 -71.83
CA ILE A 5 -37.40 51.13 -72.42
C ILE A 5 -38.68 51.03 -73.28
N GLN A 6 -38.69 50.24 -74.36
CA GLN A 6 -39.80 49.30 -74.68
C GLN A 6 -39.45 48.22 -75.73
N LEU A 7 -40.02 47.03 -75.48
CA LEU A 7 -39.96 45.74 -76.20
C LEU A 7 -40.56 45.74 -77.62
N MET A 8 -40.13 44.76 -78.44
CA MET A 8 -40.96 43.92 -79.33
C MET A 8 -40.26 42.55 -79.49
N SER A 9 -40.81 41.43 -79.00
CA SER A 9 -41.83 40.54 -79.61
C SER A 9 -41.27 39.66 -80.73
N SER A 10 -41.19 38.34 -80.49
CA SER A 10 -41.09 37.31 -81.53
C SER A 10 -41.99 36.13 -81.18
N VAL A 11 -42.83 35.78 -82.15
CA VAL A 11 -43.89 34.77 -82.12
C VAL A 11 -43.33 33.38 -82.47
N LEU A 12 -43.94 32.42 -81.77
CA LEU A 12 -44.00 30.96 -81.87
C LEU A 12 -43.86 30.31 -83.27
N PHE A 13 -43.08 29.23 -83.34
CA PHE A 13 -43.25 28.14 -84.30
C PHE A 13 -43.65 26.87 -83.54
N VAL A 14 -44.80 26.29 -83.92
CA VAL A 14 -45.34 25.05 -83.37
C VAL A 14 -44.82 23.88 -84.20
N GLY A 15 -44.02 23.02 -83.58
CA GLY A 15 -43.78 21.65 -84.00
C GLY A 15 -44.14 20.73 -82.84
N GLN A 16 -45.00 19.75 -83.06
CA GLN A 16 -45.31 18.70 -82.08
C GLN A 16 -44.02 17.95 -81.73
N ILE A 17 -43.48 18.26 -80.55
CA ILE A 17 -42.48 17.45 -79.86
C ILE A 17 -43.27 16.50 -78.96
N LEU A 18 -43.16 15.20 -79.22
CA LEU A 18 -43.53 14.17 -78.26
C LEU A 18 -42.84 14.50 -76.94
N GLY A 19 -43.64 14.78 -75.92
CA GLY A 19 -43.20 15.30 -74.64
C GLY A 19 -42.18 14.38 -73.97
N LEU A 20 -40.91 14.75 -74.09
CA LEU A 20 -39.91 14.50 -73.06
C LEU A 20 -40.00 15.68 -72.11
N THR A 21 -40.95 15.64 -71.18
CA THR A 21 -40.89 16.44 -69.97
C THR A 21 -39.65 15.99 -69.22
N ALA A 22 -38.63 16.83 -69.13
CA ALA A 22 -37.68 16.72 -68.05
C ALA A 22 -38.50 16.86 -66.76
N VAL A 23 -38.67 15.76 -66.02
CA VAL A 23 -39.40 15.79 -64.75
C VAL A 23 -38.52 16.53 -63.74
N ALA A 24 -39.17 17.43 -62.99
CA ALA A 24 -38.57 18.52 -62.27
C ALA A 24 -38.38 18.14 -60.80
N ASP A 25 -37.27 18.57 -60.21
CA ASP A 25 -37.07 18.56 -58.76
C ASP A 25 -38.34 19.01 -58.01
N SER A 26 -38.76 18.23 -57.01
CA SER A 26 -39.97 18.50 -56.22
C SER A 26 -39.58 19.13 -54.88
N PHE A 27 -40.07 20.34 -54.62
CA PHE A 27 -39.76 21.12 -53.44
C PHE A 27 -40.81 20.89 -52.36
N TRP A 28 -40.36 20.63 -51.13
CA TRP A 28 -41.23 20.68 -49.96
C TRP A 28 -41.71 22.13 -49.80
N SER A 29 -43.03 22.29 -49.78
CA SER A 29 -43.65 23.61 -49.78
C SER A 29 -43.44 24.36 -48.45
N VAL A 30 -43.63 25.68 -48.49
CA VAL A 30 -43.43 26.59 -47.33
C VAL A 30 -44.25 26.17 -46.11
N ASP A 31 -43.61 26.25 -44.93
CA ASP A 31 -44.19 26.14 -43.58
C ASP A 31 -45.31 25.12 -43.39
N ARG A 32 -44.99 23.85 -43.66
CA ARG A 32 -45.89 22.75 -43.31
C ARG A 32 -45.95 22.55 -41.80
N PRO A 33 -47.15 22.26 -41.24
CA PRO A 33 -47.28 21.99 -39.83
C PRO A 33 -46.40 20.81 -39.43
N ALA A 34 -45.93 20.77 -38.18
CA ALA A 34 -45.26 19.59 -37.64
C ALA A 34 -46.14 18.35 -37.81
N GLY A 35 -45.56 17.25 -38.29
CA GLY A 35 -46.30 16.03 -38.63
C GLY A 35 -47.02 16.11 -39.98
N ALA A 36 -46.61 17.02 -40.87
CA ALA A 36 -47.10 17.02 -42.24
C ALA A 36 -46.64 15.73 -42.95
N VAL A 37 -47.61 15.02 -43.52
CA VAL A 37 -47.40 13.69 -44.10
C VAL A 37 -46.78 13.75 -45.49
N TRP A 38 -45.84 12.84 -45.75
CA TRP A 38 -45.14 12.71 -47.02
C TRP A 38 -46.10 12.39 -48.16
N SER A 39 -47.10 11.52 -47.90
CA SER A 39 -48.08 11.05 -48.88
C SER A 39 -49.07 12.11 -49.37
N ASP A 40 -49.13 13.28 -48.74
CA ASP A 40 -50.01 14.36 -49.19
C ASP A 40 -49.35 15.17 -50.30
N VAL A 41 -49.85 14.98 -51.52
CA VAL A 41 -49.43 15.69 -52.74
C VAL A 41 -49.44 17.21 -52.58
N SER A 42 -50.30 17.75 -51.71
CA SER A 42 -50.40 19.18 -51.46
C SER A 42 -49.19 19.74 -50.73
N ASN A 43 -48.38 18.91 -50.06
CA ASN A 43 -47.15 19.30 -49.37
C ASN A 43 -45.98 19.57 -50.32
N TRP A 44 -46.11 19.20 -51.59
CA TRP A 44 -45.07 19.30 -52.60
C TRP A 44 -45.41 20.29 -53.72
N SER A 45 -44.39 20.94 -54.29
CA SER A 45 -44.58 21.92 -55.38
C SER A 45 -45.12 21.34 -56.68
N THR A 46 -44.77 20.08 -56.96
CA THR A 46 -44.91 19.44 -58.27
C THR A 46 -45.34 17.98 -58.15
N GLY A 47 -46.00 17.63 -57.04
CA GLY A 47 -46.37 16.25 -56.70
C GLY A 47 -45.36 15.58 -55.77
N ILE A 48 -45.74 14.43 -55.20
CA ILE A 48 -44.86 13.63 -54.34
C ILE A 48 -43.65 13.18 -55.18
N PRO A 49 -42.40 13.37 -54.73
CA PRO A 49 -41.21 12.94 -55.45
C PRO A 49 -41.26 11.45 -55.78
N ASP A 50 -40.93 11.10 -57.02
CA ASP A 50 -40.78 9.72 -57.49
C ASP A 50 -39.33 9.34 -57.81
N THR A 51 -39.11 8.14 -58.35
CA THR A 51 -37.79 7.57 -58.69
C THR A 51 -36.92 8.42 -59.63
N GLU A 52 -37.51 9.37 -60.36
CA GLU A 52 -36.77 10.30 -61.22
C GLU A 52 -36.51 11.67 -60.56
N ASP A 53 -37.22 11.96 -59.48
CA ASP A 53 -37.21 13.26 -58.80
C ASP A 53 -36.18 13.38 -57.67
N ARG A 54 -35.78 14.62 -57.41
CA ARG A 54 -35.09 14.99 -56.17
C ARG A 54 -36.10 15.63 -55.21
N ALA A 55 -36.12 15.14 -53.97
CA ALA A 55 -36.84 15.75 -52.86
C ALA A 55 -36.03 16.91 -52.27
N ASN A 56 -36.48 18.15 -52.49
CA ASN A 56 -35.77 19.36 -52.08
C ASN A 56 -36.37 20.01 -50.83
N PHE A 57 -35.58 20.10 -49.76
CA PHE A 57 -35.90 20.72 -48.48
C PHE A 57 -35.05 21.98 -48.27
N VAL A 58 -35.41 23.08 -48.95
CA VAL A 58 -34.54 24.27 -49.13
C VAL A 58 -35.04 25.59 -48.51
N ASN A 59 -36.14 25.57 -47.76
CA ASN A 59 -36.87 26.78 -47.36
C ASN A 59 -36.55 27.36 -45.96
N THR A 60 -35.83 28.47 -45.90
CA THR A 60 -35.13 28.98 -44.71
C THR A 60 -35.96 29.76 -43.67
N GLN A 61 -37.29 29.59 -43.57
CA GLN A 61 -38.16 30.47 -42.77
C GLN A 61 -38.53 30.02 -41.34
N ALA A 62 -38.18 28.81 -40.87
CA ALA A 62 -38.44 28.38 -39.48
C ALA A 62 -37.34 27.48 -38.87
N THR A 63 -37.42 27.26 -37.55
CA THR A 63 -36.34 26.68 -36.72
C THR A 63 -36.40 25.15 -36.48
N THR A 64 -37.40 24.41 -36.97
CA THR A 64 -37.35 22.94 -37.17
C THR A 64 -38.62 22.48 -37.89
N TYR A 65 -38.51 21.56 -38.86
CA TYR A 65 -39.64 21.01 -39.58
C TYR A 65 -39.70 19.49 -39.41
N ASP A 66 -40.81 18.96 -38.88
CA ASP A 66 -41.03 17.51 -38.77
C ASP A 66 -41.80 17.00 -39.99
N VAL A 67 -41.21 16.05 -40.72
CA VAL A 67 -41.80 15.36 -41.87
C VAL A 67 -42.25 13.97 -41.40
N ASP A 68 -43.55 13.71 -41.49
CA ASP A 68 -44.11 12.39 -41.22
C ASP A 68 -44.06 11.53 -42.50
N VAL A 69 -43.07 10.66 -42.60
CA VAL A 69 -42.93 9.63 -43.63
C VAL A 69 -43.93 8.51 -43.31
N ASP A 70 -45.20 8.77 -43.59
CA ASP A 70 -46.33 7.87 -43.31
C ASP A 70 -46.41 6.67 -44.26
N THR A 71 -45.76 6.78 -45.43
CA THR A 71 -45.69 5.77 -46.47
C THR A 71 -44.27 5.69 -47.03
N ASN A 72 -43.94 4.61 -47.75
CA ASN A 72 -42.62 4.46 -48.35
C ASN A 72 -42.39 5.57 -49.39
N ALA A 73 -41.35 6.37 -49.14
CA ALA A 73 -40.93 7.49 -49.97
C ALA A 73 -39.81 7.02 -50.90
N VAL A 74 -40.13 6.77 -52.16
CA VAL A 74 -39.17 6.25 -53.16
C VAL A 74 -38.83 7.34 -54.15
N PHE A 75 -37.58 7.80 -54.14
CA PHE A 75 -37.14 8.87 -55.03
C PHE A 75 -35.63 8.84 -55.31
N LYS A 76 -35.15 9.71 -56.20
CA LYS A 76 -33.76 9.63 -56.68
C LYS A 76 -32.74 10.14 -55.68
N LYS A 77 -33.03 11.29 -55.06
CA LYS A 77 -32.11 12.06 -54.20
C LYS A 77 -32.85 12.90 -53.18
N ILE A 78 -32.24 13.16 -52.04
CA ILE A 78 -32.70 14.18 -51.09
C ILE A 78 -31.67 15.31 -50.97
N LEU A 79 -32.15 16.55 -51.03
CA LEU A 79 -31.38 17.76 -50.74
C LEU A 79 -31.97 18.43 -49.51
N VAL A 80 -31.12 18.71 -48.52
CA VAL A 80 -31.52 19.38 -47.29
C VAL A 80 -30.65 20.61 -47.07
N SER A 81 -31.28 21.78 -46.91
CA SER A 81 -30.60 23.06 -46.67
C SER A 81 -30.92 23.68 -45.30
N GLN A 82 -31.63 22.95 -44.43
CA GLN A 82 -32.02 23.35 -43.06
C GLN A 82 -32.40 22.14 -42.22
N ASP A 83 -32.64 22.32 -40.93
CA ASP A 83 -32.95 21.23 -40.00
C ASP A 83 -34.35 20.65 -40.25
N TYR A 84 -34.39 19.34 -40.50
CA TYR A 84 -35.60 18.54 -40.62
C TYR A 84 -35.48 17.27 -39.78
N ASN A 85 -36.56 16.90 -39.11
CA ASN A 85 -36.71 15.58 -38.52
C ASN A 85 -37.63 14.74 -39.41
N PHE A 86 -37.13 13.62 -39.92
CA PHE A 86 -37.93 12.64 -40.63
C PHE A 86 -38.36 11.59 -39.61
N THR A 87 -39.66 11.47 -39.39
CA THR A 87 -40.30 10.53 -38.46
C THR A 87 -41.38 9.76 -39.19
N GLY A 88 -41.94 8.70 -38.62
CA GLY A 88 -43.08 7.99 -39.23
C GLY A 88 -42.84 6.49 -39.32
N THR A 89 -43.75 5.78 -39.99
CA THR A 89 -43.70 4.31 -40.13
C THR A 89 -43.22 3.84 -41.50
N GLY A 90 -43.10 4.75 -42.47
CA GLY A 90 -42.60 4.47 -43.81
C GLY A 90 -41.07 4.52 -43.88
N THR A 91 -40.54 4.02 -45.00
CA THR A 91 -39.10 4.03 -45.31
C THR A 91 -38.77 5.12 -46.32
N ILE A 92 -37.61 5.76 -46.18
CA ILE A 92 -37.02 6.59 -47.26
C ILE A 92 -36.12 5.70 -48.12
N GLU A 93 -36.49 5.51 -49.38
CA GLU A 93 -35.73 4.70 -50.34
C GLU A 93 -35.17 5.58 -51.46
N LEU A 94 -33.85 5.63 -51.54
CA LEU A 94 -33.10 6.36 -52.56
C LEU A 94 -32.67 5.40 -53.67
N GLN A 95 -33.23 5.58 -54.87
CA GLN A 95 -32.92 4.81 -56.08
C GLN A 95 -32.18 5.68 -57.12
N PRO A 96 -30.90 6.02 -56.89
CA PRO A 96 -30.12 6.83 -57.82
C PRO A 96 -29.91 6.14 -59.18
N ALA A 97 -30.46 6.72 -60.25
CA ALA A 97 -30.32 6.24 -61.64
C ALA A 97 -29.24 6.98 -62.47
N SER A 98 -28.24 7.58 -61.83
CA SER A 98 -27.31 8.54 -62.47
C SER A 98 -26.10 7.89 -63.12
N ALA A 99 -25.63 8.46 -64.23
CA ALA A 99 -24.37 8.12 -64.89
C ALA A 99 -23.14 8.88 -64.34
N ALA A 100 -23.32 9.72 -63.31
CA ALA A 100 -22.25 10.53 -62.74
C ALA A 100 -21.56 9.80 -61.58
N HIS A 101 -20.24 9.70 -61.65
CA HIS A 101 -19.44 9.14 -60.56
C HIS A 101 -19.52 10.06 -59.32
N TRP A 102 -19.79 9.47 -58.14
CA TRP A 102 -20.02 10.16 -56.86
C TRP A 102 -21.26 11.05 -56.79
N ASP A 103 -22.36 10.55 -57.32
CA ASP A 103 -23.61 11.30 -57.28
C ASP A 103 -24.14 11.45 -55.85
N LYS A 104 -24.47 12.69 -55.44
CA LYS A 104 -24.92 13.00 -54.08
C LYS A 104 -26.37 12.57 -53.93
N VAL A 105 -26.58 11.43 -53.28
CA VAL A 105 -27.92 10.84 -53.06
C VAL A 105 -28.58 11.42 -51.83
N ILE A 106 -27.78 11.76 -50.82
CA ILE A 106 -28.16 12.60 -49.69
C ILE A 106 -27.18 13.79 -49.72
N GLU A 107 -27.71 15.00 -49.83
CA GLU A 107 -26.90 16.22 -49.80
C GLU A 107 -27.42 17.18 -48.73
N VAL A 108 -26.60 17.46 -47.72
CA VAL A 108 -26.76 18.65 -46.87
C VAL A 108 -25.87 19.74 -47.43
N ASN A 109 -26.44 20.74 -48.11
CA ASN A 109 -25.67 21.73 -48.87
C ASN A 109 -25.44 23.08 -48.16
N GLN A 110 -25.81 23.18 -46.89
CA GLN A 110 -25.61 24.37 -46.05
C GLN A 110 -24.83 23.96 -44.79
N GLY A 111 -23.99 24.88 -44.31
CA GLY A 111 -23.25 24.67 -43.06
C GLY A 111 -24.11 24.93 -41.82
N GLY A 112 -23.88 24.18 -40.75
CA GLY A 112 -24.65 24.28 -39.50
C GLY A 112 -26.04 23.61 -39.55
N VAL A 113 -26.28 22.76 -40.55
CA VAL A 113 -27.57 22.08 -40.78
C VAL A 113 -27.49 20.63 -40.36
N SER A 114 -28.41 20.17 -39.54
CA SER A 114 -28.36 18.83 -38.94
C SER A 114 -29.67 18.06 -39.07
N PRO A 115 -29.97 17.45 -40.23
CA PRO A 115 -31.15 16.63 -40.39
C PRO A 115 -31.04 15.30 -39.61
N VAL A 116 -32.17 14.88 -39.04
CA VAL A 116 -32.29 13.65 -38.28
C VAL A 116 -33.29 12.71 -38.96
N PHE A 117 -32.85 11.51 -39.27
CA PHE A 117 -33.66 10.43 -39.82
C PHE A 117 -34.03 9.45 -38.71
N ASN A 118 -35.25 9.58 -38.19
CA ASN A 118 -35.90 8.65 -37.25
C ASN A 118 -36.84 7.68 -38.01
N VAL A 119 -36.42 7.29 -39.21
CA VAL A 119 -37.09 6.33 -40.09
C VAL A 119 -36.02 5.51 -40.79
N ASP A 120 -36.39 4.32 -41.25
CA ASP A 120 -35.48 3.51 -42.06
C ASP A 120 -35.09 4.26 -43.33
N VAL A 121 -33.79 4.25 -43.64
CA VAL A 121 -33.22 4.83 -44.87
C VAL A 121 -32.54 3.73 -45.65
N MET A 122 -32.97 3.53 -46.89
CA MET A 122 -32.35 2.59 -47.83
C MET A 122 -31.72 3.36 -48.99
N ILE A 123 -30.45 3.10 -49.25
CA ILE A 123 -29.76 3.53 -50.46
C ILE A 123 -29.60 2.29 -51.35
N HIS A 124 -30.35 2.27 -52.44
CA HIS A 124 -30.37 1.16 -53.39
C HIS A 124 -29.81 1.58 -54.74
N GLN A 125 -28.52 1.34 -54.94
CA GLN A 125 -27.87 1.58 -56.22
C GLN A 125 -28.17 0.46 -57.22
N THR A 126 -28.71 0.83 -58.37
CA THR A 126 -29.03 -0.07 -59.49
C THR A 126 -28.06 0.08 -60.67
N THR A 127 -27.05 0.94 -60.52
CA THR A 127 -26.03 1.24 -61.55
C THR A 127 -24.60 1.08 -61.00
N ASP A 128 -23.58 0.92 -61.85
CA ASP A 128 -22.15 0.71 -61.43
C ASP A 128 -21.49 1.97 -60.81
N PHE A 129 -22.28 2.97 -60.42
CA PHE A 129 -21.79 4.22 -59.87
C PHE A 129 -21.77 4.22 -58.34
N VAL A 130 -20.94 5.09 -57.78
CA VAL A 130 -20.77 5.26 -56.33
C VAL A 130 -21.81 6.28 -55.83
N PRO A 131 -22.77 5.88 -54.97
CA PRO A 131 -23.66 6.82 -54.32
C PRO A 131 -22.88 7.59 -53.23
N ARG A 132 -23.18 8.88 -53.06
CA ARG A 132 -22.52 9.74 -52.08
C ARG A 132 -23.50 10.33 -51.08
N ILE A 133 -23.18 10.22 -49.79
CA ILE A 133 -23.77 11.02 -48.72
C ILE A 133 -22.81 12.19 -48.47
N ALA A 134 -23.29 13.41 -48.73
CA ALA A 134 -22.49 14.62 -48.66
C ALA A 134 -22.99 15.56 -47.56
N VAL A 135 -22.08 15.98 -46.68
CA VAL A 135 -22.35 16.93 -45.59
C VAL A 135 -21.46 18.18 -45.73
N TYR A 136 -21.98 19.35 -45.36
CA TYR A 136 -21.24 20.63 -45.41
C TYR A 136 -20.64 21.00 -44.03
N PRO A 137 -19.78 22.04 -43.95
CA PRO A 137 -19.13 22.48 -42.71
C PRO A 137 -20.06 22.62 -41.51
N SER A 138 -19.65 22.09 -40.35
CA SER A 138 -20.41 22.20 -39.08
C SER A 138 -21.81 21.58 -39.09
N SER A 139 -22.11 20.71 -40.05
CA SER A 139 -23.40 20.01 -40.21
C SER A 139 -23.31 18.56 -39.74
N VAL A 140 -24.43 17.98 -39.29
CA VAL A 140 -24.49 16.58 -38.82
C VAL A 140 -25.67 15.84 -39.45
N ILE A 141 -25.41 14.77 -40.20
CA ILE A 141 -26.47 13.86 -40.65
C ILE A 141 -26.60 12.74 -39.62
N THR A 142 -27.79 12.55 -39.05
CA THR A 142 -28.03 11.49 -38.06
C THR A 142 -29.04 10.46 -38.55
N PHE A 143 -28.68 9.18 -38.51
CA PHE A 143 -29.58 8.05 -38.74
C PHE A 143 -29.81 7.33 -37.40
N ASN A 144 -31.03 7.46 -36.87
CA ASN A 144 -31.40 6.83 -35.60
C ASN A 144 -32.01 5.44 -35.79
N GLU A 145 -32.65 5.19 -36.93
CA GLU A 145 -33.18 3.88 -37.33
C GLU A 145 -32.24 3.19 -38.34
N THR A 146 -32.75 2.21 -39.09
CA THR A 146 -31.93 1.38 -39.98
C THR A 146 -31.37 2.19 -41.15
N LEU A 147 -30.05 2.08 -41.38
CA LEU A 147 -29.41 2.49 -42.62
C LEU A 147 -29.03 1.26 -43.44
N THR A 148 -29.64 1.10 -44.62
CA THR A 148 -29.33 0.02 -45.55
C THR A 148 -28.58 0.53 -46.77
N LEU A 149 -27.38 -0.03 -47.01
CA LEU A 149 -26.51 0.30 -48.12
C LEU A 149 -26.39 -0.90 -49.06
N THR A 150 -26.93 -0.76 -50.27
CA THR A 150 -26.93 -1.84 -51.28
C THR A 150 -26.49 -1.32 -52.64
N ASN A 151 -25.75 -2.16 -53.37
CA ASN A 151 -25.44 -1.93 -54.77
C ASN A 151 -25.68 -3.23 -55.55
N SER A 152 -26.81 -3.29 -56.24
CA SER A 152 -27.23 -4.46 -57.02
C SER A 152 -26.46 -4.59 -58.33
N ALA A 153 -25.89 -3.50 -58.85
CA ALA A 153 -25.13 -3.52 -60.09
C ALA A 153 -23.69 -4.00 -59.89
N ASN A 154 -23.08 -3.64 -58.75
CA ASN A 154 -21.73 -4.05 -58.40
C ASN A 154 -21.53 -3.98 -56.88
N ALA A 155 -21.55 -5.13 -56.22
CA ALA A 155 -21.36 -5.23 -54.76
C ALA A 155 -19.97 -4.75 -54.28
N SER A 156 -19.00 -4.54 -55.17
CA SER A 156 -17.69 -3.99 -54.84
C SER A 156 -17.64 -2.45 -54.87
N ARG A 157 -18.73 -1.78 -55.30
CA ARG A 157 -18.83 -0.32 -55.33
C ARG A 157 -19.42 0.19 -54.02
N GLN A 158 -18.55 0.76 -53.21
CA GLN A 158 -18.85 1.30 -51.89
C GLN A 158 -19.72 2.54 -51.95
N THR A 159 -20.48 2.78 -50.87
CA THR A 159 -21.11 4.09 -50.63
C THR A 159 -20.06 5.08 -50.14
N ASP A 160 -19.97 6.26 -50.76
CA ASP A 160 -19.03 7.33 -50.39
C ASP A 160 -19.66 8.26 -49.35
N PHE A 161 -19.04 8.37 -48.19
CA PHE A 161 -19.33 9.34 -47.15
C PHE A 161 -18.34 10.49 -47.29
N ASN A 162 -18.85 11.72 -47.43
CA ASN A 162 -18.02 12.86 -47.83
C ASN A 162 -18.41 14.17 -47.16
N ALA A 163 -17.42 15.01 -46.86
CA ALA A 163 -17.60 16.39 -46.39
C ALA A 163 -17.14 17.39 -47.47
N ALA A 164 -18.03 18.26 -47.92
CA ALA A 164 -17.86 19.03 -49.16
C ALA A 164 -16.89 20.24 -49.07
N ALA A 165 -16.46 20.70 -47.88
CA ALA A 165 -15.64 21.92 -47.80
C ALA A 165 -14.82 22.24 -46.52
N ALA A 166 -14.86 21.48 -45.41
CA ALA A 166 -13.93 21.73 -44.28
C ALA A 166 -14.07 20.70 -43.15
N THR A 167 -15.31 20.51 -42.67
CA THR A 167 -15.67 19.65 -41.53
C THR A 167 -17.10 19.13 -41.70
N GLY A 168 -17.52 18.10 -40.98
CA GLY A 168 -18.92 17.65 -40.95
C GLY A 168 -19.02 16.24 -40.39
N SER A 169 -20.19 15.88 -39.87
CA SER A 169 -20.37 14.59 -39.22
C SER A 169 -21.51 13.76 -39.81
N ILE A 170 -21.33 12.44 -39.79
CA ILE A 170 -22.37 11.47 -40.13
C ILE A 170 -22.44 10.47 -38.98
N VAL A 171 -23.61 10.31 -38.37
CA VAL A 171 -23.82 9.50 -37.18
C VAL A 171 -24.83 8.40 -37.50
N MET A 172 -24.46 7.15 -37.22
CA MET A 172 -25.27 5.97 -37.42
C MET A 172 -25.51 5.30 -36.05
N ASN A 173 -26.69 5.51 -35.49
CA ASN A 173 -27.06 5.00 -34.17
C ASN A 173 -27.86 3.69 -34.25
N GLY A 174 -28.69 3.55 -35.30
CA GLY A 174 -29.52 2.37 -35.54
C GLY A 174 -28.78 1.20 -36.20
N ASP A 175 -29.55 0.26 -36.74
CA ASP A 175 -29.01 -0.89 -37.46
C ASP A 175 -28.33 -0.44 -38.76
N LEU A 176 -27.19 -1.06 -39.09
CA LEU A 176 -26.43 -0.74 -40.31
C LEU A 176 -26.31 -1.98 -41.18
N TYR A 177 -27.01 -2.04 -42.30
CA TYR A 177 -26.87 -3.09 -43.30
C TYR A 177 -25.89 -2.65 -44.39
N ASN A 178 -24.64 -3.06 -44.28
CA ASN A 178 -23.58 -2.75 -45.22
C ASN A 178 -23.34 -3.90 -46.22
N HIS A 179 -24.03 -3.88 -47.36
CA HIS A 179 -23.90 -4.92 -48.39
C HIS A 179 -22.94 -4.58 -49.55
N CYS A 180 -22.52 -3.31 -49.67
CA CYS A 180 -21.67 -2.84 -50.77
C CYS A 180 -20.34 -2.21 -50.32
N GLY A 181 -20.07 -2.17 -49.02
CA GLY A 181 -18.92 -1.50 -48.42
C GLY A 181 -19.12 0.02 -48.26
N MET A 182 -18.23 0.62 -47.46
CA MET A 182 -18.25 2.05 -47.14
C MET A 182 -16.90 2.68 -47.46
N ARG A 183 -16.93 3.89 -48.00
CA ARG A 183 -15.76 4.72 -48.29
C ARG A 183 -15.87 6.05 -47.58
N PHE A 184 -14.82 6.46 -46.86
CA PHE A 184 -14.77 7.76 -46.18
C PHE A 184 -13.76 8.66 -46.90
N GLY A 185 -14.25 9.68 -47.60
CA GLY A 185 -13.52 10.33 -48.68
C GLY A 185 -12.95 11.72 -48.41
N SER A 186 -13.14 12.30 -47.22
CA SER A 186 -12.76 13.69 -46.92
C SER A 186 -12.08 13.82 -45.55
N SER A 187 -10.97 14.56 -45.46
CA SER A 187 -10.17 14.71 -44.23
C SER A 187 -10.88 15.44 -43.10
N GLY A 188 -11.93 16.20 -43.40
CA GLY A 188 -12.78 16.88 -42.41
C GLY A 188 -14.00 16.10 -41.95
N LEU A 189 -14.24 14.91 -42.50
CA LEU A 189 -15.40 14.10 -42.14
C LEU A 189 -15.14 13.33 -40.85
N THR A 190 -16.04 13.45 -39.88
CA THR A 190 -16.16 12.50 -38.76
C THR A 190 -17.35 11.58 -39.00
N THR A 191 -17.13 10.28 -39.07
CA THR A 191 -18.21 9.30 -39.07
C THR A 191 -18.24 8.58 -37.73
N VAL A 192 -19.42 8.47 -37.13
CA VAL A 192 -19.63 7.73 -35.88
C VAL A 192 -20.56 6.56 -36.17
N ILE A 193 -20.09 5.34 -35.92
CA ILE A 193 -20.92 4.15 -35.85
C ILE A 193 -21.07 3.83 -34.36
N GLY A 194 -22.26 4.07 -33.81
CA GLY A 194 -22.51 3.98 -32.38
C GLY A 194 -23.96 3.61 -32.10
N GLY A 195 -24.50 4.12 -31.00
CA GLY A 195 -25.85 3.76 -30.55
C GLY A 195 -25.99 2.27 -30.22
N SER A 196 -27.24 1.81 -30.13
CA SER A 196 -27.59 0.43 -29.73
C SER A 196 -27.88 -0.51 -30.90
N GLY A 197 -27.77 -0.05 -32.14
CA GLY A 197 -28.02 -0.88 -33.32
C GLY A 197 -26.96 -1.95 -33.55
N THR A 198 -27.26 -2.86 -34.47
CA THR A 198 -26.37 -3.94 -34.91
C THR A 198 -25.86 -3.66 -36.32
N THR A 199 -24.60 -3.96 -36.60
CA THR A 199 -24.06 -3.92 -37.96
C THR A 199 -24.21 -5.29 -38.63
N TYR A 200 -24.82 -5.31 -39.80
CA TYR A 200 -24.98 -6.45 -40.70
C TYR A 200 -24.22 -6.20 -42.00
N GLY A 201 -23.73 -7.25 -42.65
CA GLY A 201 -22.92 -7.10 -43.85
C GLY A 201 -22.51 -8.43 -44.46
N ARG A 202 -21.92 -8.37 -45.66
CA ARG A 202 -21.39 -9.56 -46.36
C ARG A 202 -19.92 -9.75 -46.01
N THR A 203 -19.54 -10.93 -45.55
CA THR A 203 -18.15 -11.26 -45.15
C THR A 203 -17.17 -11.29 -46.34
N ASP A 204 -17.68 -11.34 -47.57
CA ASP A 204 -16.95 -11.52 -48.83
C ASP A 204 -16.93 -10.27 -49.74
N SER A 205 -17.63 -9.19 -49.37
CA SER A 205 -17.83 -8.01 -50.22
C SER A 205 -17.08 -6.79 -49.69
N GLY A 206 -15.85 -6.60 -50.17
CA GLY A 206 -15.15 -5.32 -50.29
C GLY A 206 -14.89 -4.56 -48.98
N ALA A 207 -13.63 -4.57 -48.53
CA ALA A 207 -13.01 -3.74 -47.51
C ALA A 207 -13.80 -2.48 -47.08
N ALA A 208 -13.84 -2.16 -45.79
CA ALA A 208 -14.10 -0.77 -45.41
C ALA A 208 -12.87 0.01 -45.86
N ILE A 209 -13.01 0.89 -46.87
CA ILE A 209 -11.87 1.67 -47.40
C ILE A 209 -11.95 3.06 -46.80
N LEU A 210 -11.10 3.29 -45.82
CA LEU A 210 -10.98 4.56 -45.14
C LEU A 210 -9.90 5.39 -45.87
N VAL A 211 -10.32 6.31 -46.73
CA VAL A 211 -9.41 7.08 -47.60
C VAL A 211 -8.94 8.38 -46.94
N ALA A 212 -9.82 9.04 -46.17
CA ALA A 212 -9.51 10.22 -45.37
C ALA A 212 -10.57 10.45 -44.27
N GLY A 213 -10.22 11.24 -43.24
CA GLY A 213 -11.15 11.69 -42.19
C GLY A 213 -10.94 10.99 -40.84
N ARG A 214 -11.98 10.93 -40.03
CA ARG A 214 -12.03 10.25 -38.73
C ARG A 214 -13.23 9.29 -38.67
N LEU A 215 -13.00 8.05 -38.27
CA LEU A 215 -14.05 7.05 -38.04
C LEU A 215 -14.02 6.63 -36.57
N GLU A 216 -15.14 6.79 -35.88
CA GLU A 216 -15.33 6.37 -34.49
C GLU A 216 -16.24 5.14 -34.45
N LEU A 217 -15.72 4.06 -33.86
CA LEU A 217 -16.38 2.78 -33.74
C LEU A 217 -16.78 2.57 -32.27
N ASN A 218 -17.93 3.14 -31.88
CA ASN A 218 -18.34 3.27 -30.49
C ASN A 218 -19.32 2.19 -30.05
N ARG A 219 -19.28 1.01 -30.69
CA ARG A 219 -20.01 -0.19 -30.29
C ARG A 219 -19.26 -1.46 -30.74
N PRO A 220 -19.41 -2.59 -30.04
CA PRO A 220 -18.84 -3.87 -30.49
C PRO A 220 -19.35 -4.21 -31.89
N GLN A 221 -18.47 -4.79 -32.72
CA GLN A 221 -18.79 -5.20 -34.09
C GLN A 221 -19.36 -4.05 -34.94
N ALA A 222 -19.00 -2.80 -34.66
CA ALA A 222 -19.37 -1.63 -35.46
C ALA A 222 -19.00 -1.82 -36.94
N LEU A 223 -17.88 -2.51 -37.21
CA LEU A 223 -17.50 -2.99 -38.53
C LEU A 223 -17.38 -4.52 -38.54
N ILE A 224 -18.04 -5.18 -39.48
CA ILE A 224 -17.99 -6.65 -39.64
C ILE A 224 -17.34 -7.12 -40.95
N ASN A 225 -16.59 -6.23 -41.60
CA ASN A 225 -15.93 -6.53 -42.87
C ASN A 225 -14.70 -7.43 -42.63
N SER A 226 -14.36 -8.27 -43.60
CA SER A 226 -13.18 -9.15 -43.54
C SER A 226 -11.84 -8.40 -43.61
N VAL A 227 -11.85 -7.14 -44.07
CA VAL A 227 -10.65 -6.29 -44.15
C VAL A 227 -10.98 -4.85 -43.72
N LEU A 228 -10.20 -4.34 -42.77
CA LEU A 228 -10.10 -2.93 -42.42
C LEU A 228 -8.92 -2.32 -43.19
N LYS A 229 -9.21 -1.44 -44.15
CA LYS A 229 -8.20 -0.84 -45.01
C LYS A 229 -8.08 0.65 -44.74
N LEU A 230 -6.88 1.11 -44.37
CA LEU A 230 -6.59 2.52 -44.08
C LEU A 230 -5.65 3.12 -45.14
N GLU A 231 -6.04 4.24 -45.75
CA GLU A 231 -5.28 4.99 -46.77
C GLU A 231 -5.06 6.46 -46.36
N GLY A 232 -5.07 6.78 -45.07
CA GLY A 232 -4.89 8.15 -44.55
C GLY A 232 -5.92 8.62 -43.52
N THR A 233 -6.69 7.71 -42.92
CA THR A 233 -7.74 8.00 -41.94
C THR A 233 -7.29 7.74 -40.50
N THR A 234 -7.90 8.44 -39.55
CA THR A 234 -7.85 8.07 -38.12
C THR A 234 -9.06 7.21 -37.76
N VAL A 235 -8.82 5.99 -37.29
CA VAL A 235 -9.85 5.11 -36.69
C VAL A 235 -9.71 5.19 -35.19
N VAL A 236 -10.82 5.32 -34.49
CA VAL A 236 -10.88 5.30 -33.03
C VAL A 236 -11.76 4.14 -32.61
N LEU A 237 -11.19 3.24 -31.79
CA LEU A 237 -11.92 2.13 -31.20
C LEU A 237 -12.53 2.63 -29.88
N GLY A 238 -13.85 2.74 -29.84
CA GLY A 238 -14.62 3.19 -28.68
C GLY A 238 -15.42 2.06 -27.99
N ALA A 239 -15.08 0.80 -28.27
CA ALA A 239 -15.64 -0.39 -27.65
C ALA A 239 -14.72 -1.59 -27.85
N ASP A 240 -14.81 -2.60 -26.99
CA ASP A 240 -14.13 -3.88 -27.17
C ASP A 240 -14.64 -4.58 -28.44
N GLU A 241 -13.72 -5.18 -29.20
CA GLU A 241 -14.03 -5.87 -30.45
C GLU A 241 -14.92 -5.02 -31.38
N ALA A 242 -14.63 -3.71 -31.44
CA ALA A 242 -15.32 -2.76 -32.30
C ALA A 242 -15.22 -3.12 -33.80
N VAL A 243 -14.17 -3.83 -34.18
CA VAL A 243 -14.02 -4.50 -35.47
C VAL A 243 -14.24 -6.00 -35.28
N ALA A 244 -14.83 -6.67 -36.27
CA ALA A 244 -14.98 -8.11 -36.26
C ALA A 244 -13.66 -8.84 -36.02
N SER A 245 -13.68 -9.78 -35.07
CA SER A 245 -12.55 -10.63 -34.74
C SER A 245 -12.09 -11.39 -35.99
N GLY A 246 -10.77 -11.40 -36.22
CA GLY A 246 -10.16 -12.00 -37.42
C GLY A 246 -10.25 -11.14 -38.68
N ALA A 247 -10.78 -9.91 -38.63
CA ALA A 247 -10.70 -8.99 -39.75
C ALA A 247 -9.24 -8.56 -39.99
N ASN A 248 -8.74 -8.75 -41.20
CA ASN A 248 -7.38 -8.34 -41.56
C ASN A 248 -7.25 -6.82 -41.53
N VAL A 249 -6.07 -6.31 -41.18
CA VAL A 249 -5.77 -4.88 -41.17
C VAL A 249 -4.75 -4.58 -42.25
N GLU A 250 -5.16 -3.79 -43.23
CA GLU A 250 -4.28 -3.27 -44.30
C GLU A 250 -3.98 -1.79 -44.07
N PHE A 251 -2.76 -1.50 -43.65
CA PHE A 251 -2.29 -0.14 -43.51
C PHE A 251 -1.54 0.34 -44.75
N ARG A 252 -2.17 1.25 -45.49
CA ARG A 252 -1.57 2.03 -46.58
C ARG A 252 -1.37 3.49 -46.20
N GLY A 253 -1.88 3.90 -45.04
CA GLY A 253 -1.65 5.18 -44.37
C GLY A 253 -2.68 5.42 -43.26
N GLY A 254 -2.38 6.31 -42.31
CA GLY A 254 -3.32 6.69 -41.24
C GLY A 254 -2.97 6.06 -39.88
N THR A 255 -3.91 6.15 -38.93
CA THR A 255 -3.68 5.74 -37.53
C THR A 255 -4.91 5.04 -36.96
N VAL A 256 -4.73 3.95 -36.21
CA VAL A 256 -5.76 3.41 -35.32
C VAL A 256 -5.42 3.79 -33.89
N VAL A 257 -6.38 4.37 -33.18
CA VAL A 257 -6.23 4.86 -31.80
C VAL A 257 -7.01 3.94 -30.87
N ALA A 258 -6.32 3.39 -29.88
CA ALA A 258 -6.92 2.68 -28.75
C ALA A 258 -7.51 3.69 -27.76
N GLN A 259 -8.54 3.28 -27.01
CA GLN A 259 -9.09 4.06 -25.90
C GLN A 259 -9.28 3.19 -24.65
N GLY A 260 -8.36 2.24 -24.42
CA GLY A 260 -8.46 1.22 -23.36
C GLY A 260 -9.34 0.03 -23.73
N TYR A 261 -9.69 -0.12 -25.00
CA TYR A 261 -10.50 -1.24 -25.49
C TYR A 261 -9.63 -2.31 -26.16
N ASP A 262 -10.02 -3.55 -25.89
CA ASP A 262 -9.37 -4.75 -26.41
C ASP A 262 -9.83 -5.05 -27.83
N GLN A 263 -8.92 -5.57 -28.65
CA GLN A 263 -9.24 -5.88 -30.04
C GLN A 263 -8.42 -7.07 -30.55
N THR A 264 -9.13 -8.00 -31.19
CA THR A 264 -8.54 -9.10 -31.94
C THR A 264 -8.68 -8.82 -33.42
N PHE A 265 -7.57 -8.77 -34.13
CA PHE A 265 -7.50 -8.60 -35.57
C PHE A 265 -7.04 -9.89 -36.24
N GLY A 266 -7.31 -10.00 -37.54
CA GLY A 266 -6.67 -10.96 -38.41
C GLY A 266 -5.21 -10.59 -38.69
N GLN A 267 -4.76 -10.88 -39.91
CA GLN A 267 -3.38 -10.59 -40.32
C GLN A 267 -3.14 -9.09 -40.53
N LEU A 268 -1.93 -8.65 -40.22
CA LEU A 268 -1.46 -7.27 -40.37
C LEU A 268 -0.58 -7.11 -41.61
N ASP A 269 -1.02 -6.25 -42.52
CA ASP A 269 -0.30 -5.86 -43.73
C ASP A 269 0.04 -4.36 -43.72
N VAL A 270 1.30 -4.00 -44.01
CA VAL A 270 1.83 -2.63 -43.89
C VAL A 270 2.51 -2.24 -45.20
N PHE A 271 1.93 -1.31 -45.95
CA PHE A 271 2.39 -0.96 -47.30
C PHE A 271 3.21 0.35 -47.42
N SER A 272 3.10 1.30 -46.47
CA SER A 272 3.65 2.66 -46.67
C SER A 272 4.28 3.28 -45.41
N ALA A 273 4.84 4.48 -45.54
CA ALA A 273 5.71 5.13 -44.56
C ALA A 273 5.00 5.95 -43.45
N ASN A 274 3.67 6.00 -43.40
CA ASN A 274 2.91 6.80 -42.41
C ASN A 274 1.77 5.98 -41.78
N VAL A 275 2.12 4.89 -41.13
CA VAL A 275 1.20 3.96 -40.49
C VAL A 275 1.40 4.00 -38.98
N GLY A 276 0.33 4.23 -38.23
CA GLY A 276 0.37 4.33 -36.78
C GLY A 276 -0.64 3.45 -36.07
N ILE A 277 -0.22 2.84 -34.98
CA ILE A 277 -1.07 2.42 -33.88
C ILE A 277 -0.75 3.37 -32.72
N ASP A 278 -1.76 4.03 -32.19
CA ASP A 278 -1.66 4.86 -30.99
C ASP A 278 -2.40 4.15 -29.86
N MET A 279 -1.68 3.66 -28.85
CA MET A 279 -2.31 2.95 -27.73
C MET A 279 -2.88 3.91 -26.67
N ASP A 280 -2.76 5.22 -26.87
CA ASP A 280 -3.31 6.29 -26.02
C ASP A 280 -2.91 6.20 -24.53
N ARG A 281 -1.80 5.52 -24.21
CA ARG A 281 -1.35 5.21 -22.84
C ARG A 281 -2.36 4.40 -22.02
N SER A 282 -3.30 3.74 -22.69
CA SER A 282 -4.36 2.96 -22.06
C SER A 282 -3.95 1.51 -21.79
N ASP A 283 -4.65 0.84 -20.89
CA ASP A 283 -4.52 -0.60 -20.64
C ASP A 283 -5.39 -1.34 -21.68
N SER A 284 -4.81 -1.75 -22.80
CA SER A 284 -5.50 -2.49 -23.86
C SER A 284 -4.66 -3.64 -24.39
N ILE A 285 -5.32 -4.71 -24.83
CA ILE A 285 -4.72 -5.89 -25.43
C ILE A 285 -5.13 -5.96 -26.89
N TRP A 286 -4.15 -5.75 -27.76
CA TRP A 286 -4.32 -5.90 -29.20
C TRP A 286 -3.61 -7.17 -29.66
N THR A 287 -4.40 -8.08 -30.20
CA THR A 287 -3.94 -9.37 -30.71
C THR A 287 -4.12 -9.41 -32.21
N PHE A 288 -3.08 -9.79 -32.94
CA PHE A 288 -3.14 -10.05 -34.38
C PHE A 288 -2.90 -11.53 -34.64
N ASP A 289 -3.51 -12.07 -35.70
CA ASP A 289 -3.17 -13.39 -36.22
C ASP A 289 -1.71 -13.41 -36.75
N ASP A 290 -1.18 -14.62 -36.96
CA ASP A 290 0.15 -14.82 -37.55
C ASP A 290 0.27 -14.08 -38.89
N SER A 291 1.12 -13.07 -38.90
CA SER A 291 1.36 -12.16 -40.02
C SER A 291 2.72 -12.42 -40.68
N SER A 292 3.42 -13.50 -40.29
CA SER A 292 4.74 -13.84 -40.80
C SER A 292 4.77 -14.19 -42.29
N ALA A 293 3.64 -14.60 -42.86
CA ALA A 293 3.48 -14.88 -44.30
C ALA A 293 3.08 -13.64 -45.13
N VAL A 294 2.75 -12.52 -44.50
CA VAL A 294 2.28 -11.29 -45.16
C VAL A 294 3.47 -10.36 -45.40
N ALA A 295 3.74 -10.00 -46.66
CA ALA A 295 4.88 -9.15 -47.00
C ALA A 295 4.56 -7.67 -46.73
N TRP A 296 5.37 -7.00 -45.89
CA TRP A 296 5.20 -5.58 -45.55
C TRP A 296 5.81 -4.62 -46.59
N ASP A 297 6.12 -5.04 -47.81
CA ASP A 297 6.53 -4.20 -48.97
C ASP A 297 7.45 -2.96 -48.70
N GLY A 298 8.28 -2.98 -47.65
CA GLY A 298 9.11 -1.85 -47.20
C GLY A 298 8.41 -0.77 -46.33
N GLY A 299 7.16 -0.97 -45.91
CA GLY A 299 6.44 -0.10 -44.98
C GLY A 299 7.05 -0.05 -43.57
N THR A 300 6.64 0.94 -42.77
CA THR A 300 7.08 1.10 -41.37
C THR A 300 5.86 1.31 -40.49
N LEU A 301 5.77 0.55 -39.39
CA LEU A 301 4.70 0.64 -38.41
C LEU A 301 5.18 1.42 -37.19
N SER A 302 4.54 2.54 -36.85
CA SER A 302 4.75 3.19 -35.56
C SER A 302 3.74 2.69 -34.55
N ILE A 303 4.21 2.20 -33.40
CA ILE A 303 3.38 1.95 -32.21
C ILE A 303 3.74 3.01 -31.19
N SER A 304 2.81 3.90 -30.89
CA SER A 304 3.02 5.07 -30.04
C SER A 304 2.16 5.03 -28.79
N ASN A 305 2.58 5.76 -27.76
CA ASN A 305 1.92 5.85 -26.46
C ASN A 305 1.61 4.47 -25.85
N ALA A 306 2.52 3.50 -26.04
CA ALA A 306 2.25 2.09 -25.72
C ALA A 306 1.93 1.80 -24.24
N GLY A 307 2.36 2.62 -23.27
CA GLY A 307 2.01 2.47 -21.85
C GLY A 307 2.15 1.03 -21.32
N ASN A 308 1.05 0.50 -20.77
CA ASN A 308 0.88 -0.91 -20.37
C ASN A 308 0.29 -1.79 -21.47
N ALA A 309 -0.08 -1.19 -22.60
CA ALA A 309 -0.78 -1.89 -23.64
C ALA A 309 0.07 -3.03 -24.19
N ILE A 310 -0.62 -4.13 -24.50
CA ILE A 310 -0.02 -5.31 -25.05
C ILE A 310 -0.33 -5.31 -26.54
N VAL A 311 0.72 -5.34 -27.36
CA VAL A 311 0.57 -5.63 -28.79
C VAL A 311 1.31 -6.94 -29.06
N ARG A 312 0.55 -7.94 -29.50
CA ARG A 312 1.05 -9.30 -29.69
C ARG A 312 0.51 -9.95 -30.96
N PHE A 313 1.26 -10.93 -31.46
CA PHE A 313 0.95 -11.70 -32.65
C PHE A 313 0.87 -13.18 -32.30
N GLU A 314 -0.17 -13.87 -32.75
CA GLU A 314 -0.25 -15.32 -32.66
C GLU A 314 0.87 -15.97 -33.45
N ILE A 315 1.52 -16.98 -32.86
CA ILE A 315 2.59 -17.71 -33.54
C ILE A 315 2.00 -18.81 -34.43
N GLY A 316 0.96 -19.51 -33.96
CA GLY A 316 0.31 -20.60 -34.69
C GLY A 316 1.33 -21.58 -35.30
N SER A 317 1.30 -21.75 -36.63
CA SER A 317 2.29 -22.53 -37.39
C SER A 317 3.49 -21.72 -37.92
N GLY A 318 3.47 -20.39 -37.78
CA GLY A 318 4.53 -19.49 -38.21
C GLY A 318 5.32 -18.90 -37.04
N SER A 319 5.63 -17.60 -37.10
CA SER A 319 6.42 -16.89 -36.08
C SER A 319 5.73 -15.66 -35.49
N GLY A 320 4.48 -15.38 -35.87
CA GLY A 320 3.78 -14.13 -35.58
C GLY A 320 4.24 -13.02 -36.53
N LEU A 321 5.53 -12.70 -36.48
CA LEU A 321 6.22 -11.81 -37.43
C LEU A 321 7.60 -12.38 -37.76
N THR A 322 8.12 -12.04 -38.94
CA THR A 322 9.51 -12.30 -39.33
C THR A 322 10.46 -11.28 -38.72
N GLU A 323 11.76 -11.62 -38.64
CA GLU A 323 12.79 -10.69 -38.14
C GLU A 323 12.83 -9.37 -38.94
N SER A 324 12.61 -9.45 -40.26
CA SER A 324 12.53 -8.25 -41.11
C SER A 324 11.35 -7.36 -40.74
N GLN A 325 10.17 -7.94 -40.45
CA GLN A 325 8.98 -7.18 -40.05
C GLN A 325 9.18 -6.54 -38.67
N ILE A 326 9.81 -7.24 -37.72
CA ILE A 326 10.16 -6.65 -36.41
C ILE A 326 11.04 -5.40 -36.60
N GLY A 327 12.04 -5.48 -37.49
CA GLY A 327 12.89 -4.34 -37.85
C GLY A 327 12.17 -3.16 -38.52
N GLN A 328 10.92 -3.35 -38.96
CA GLN A 328 10.06 -2.30 -39.53
C GLN A 328 9.11 -1.68 -38.50
N ILE A 329 9.15 -2.12 -37.23
CA ILE A 329 8.34 -1.55 -36.15
C ILE A 329 9.14 -0.52 -35.38
N ASN A 330 8.56 0.67 -35.22
CA ASN A 330 9.05 1.72 -34.34
C ASN A 330 8.13 1.83 -33.11
N LEU A 331 8.60 1.37 -31.95
CA LEU A 331 7.90 1.45 -30.68
C LEU A 331 8.36 2.69 -29.90
N ASN A 332 7.44 3.62 -29.64
CA ASN A 332 7.69 4.86 -28.89
C ASN A 332 8.95 5.64 -29.36
N GLY A 333 9.21 5.65 -30.67
CA GLY A 333 10.37 6.34 -31.26
C GLY A 333 11.58 5.45 -31.51
N SER A 334 11.61 4.19 -31.03
CA SER A 334 12.72 3.26 -31.21
C SER A 334 12.38 2.11 -32.15
N THR A 335 13.22 1.89 -33.16
CA THR A 335 13.10 0.71 -34.04
C THR A 335 13.41 -0.56 -33.27
N LEU A 336 12.54 -1.57 -33.38
CA LEU A 336 12.70 -2.84 -32.70
C LEU A 336 13.71 -3.75 -33.42
N SER A 337 14.34 -4.62 -32.63
CA SER A 337 15.08 -5.79 -33.07
C SER A 337 14.45 -7.07 -32.50
N LEU A 338 14.87 -8.25 -32.98
CA LEU A 338 14.39 -9.51 -32.42
C LEU A 338 14.61 -9.60 -30.90
N GLY A 339 15.71 -9.04 -30.39
CA GLY A 339 16.05 -9.03 -28.97
C GLY A 339 15.13 -8.17 -28.09
N ASP A 340 14.35 -7.26 -28.70
CA ASP A 340 13.39 -6.40 -27.99
C ASP A 340 12.02 -7.07 -27.83
N THR A 341 11.79 -8.19 -28.51
CA THR A 341 10.55 -8.97 -28.45
C THR A 341 10.64 -10.11 -27.44
N THR A 342 9.50 -10.61 -26.98
CA THR A 342 9.44 -11.82 -26.15
C THR A 342 8.42 -12.80 -26.70
N VAL A 343 8.73 -14.09 -26.66
CA VAL A 343 7.78 -15.17 -27.01
C VAL A 343 7.30 -15.85 -25.73
N SER A 344 5.99 -15.91 -25.54
CA SER A 344 5.37 -16.60 -24.40
C SER A 344 3.92 -16.94 -24.71
N ASN A 345 3.41 -18.05 -24.14
CA ASN A 345 2.00 -18.46 -24.25
C ASN A 345 1.47 -18.55 -25.70
N GLY A 346 2.32 -18.90 -26.67
CA GLY A 346 1.92 -18.97 -28.08
C GLY A 346 1.89 -17.63 -28.83
N TYR A 347 2.34 -16.55 -28.20
CA TYR A 347 2.36 -15.20 -28.78
C TYR A 347 3.78 -14.61 -28.85
N LEU A 348 4.02 -13.81 -29.88
CA LEU A 348 5.14 -12.88 -30.00
C LEU A 348 4.70 -11.50 -29.53
N TYR A 349 5.34 -10.95 -28.50
CA TYR A 349 5.04 -9.63 -27.95
C TYR A 349 5.99 -8.58 -28.53
N VAL A 350 5.43 -7.53 -29.15
CA VAL A 350 6.19 -6.39 -29.69
C VAL A 350 6.01 -5.12 -28.86
N ALA A 351 4.95 -5.03 -28.05
CA ALA A 351 4.80 -4.04 -26.99
C ALA A 351 4.35 -4.76 -25.71
N LYS A 352 4.96 -4.37 -24.60
CA LYS A 352 4.68 -4.87 -23.25
C LYS A 352 4.99 -3.77 -22.24
N PRO A 353 4.47 -3.87 -21.00
CA PRO A 353 4.75 -2.88 -19.97
C PRO A 353 6.26 -2.63 -19.78
N TYR A 354 6.68 -1.36 -19.81
CA TYR A 354 8.07 -0.95 -19.61
C TYR A 354 8.49 -1.12 -18.15
N VAL A 355 9.62 -1.80 -17.92
CA VAL A 355 10.14 -2.12 -16.58
C VAL A 355 11.43 -1.31 -16.37
N ALA A 356 11.45 -0.41 -15.38
CA ALA A 356 12.61 0.43 -15.07
C ALA A 356 13.83 -0.41 -14.64
N THR A 357 15.06 0.05 -14.90
CA THR A 357 16.31 -0.63 -14.51
C THR A 357 17.13 0.12 -13.45
N GLY A 358 16.63 1.26 -12.93
CA GLY A 358 17.32 2.11 -11.95
C GLY A 358 16.36 2.86 -11.00
N ASP A 359 16.87 3.87 -10.29
CA ASP A 359 16.09 4.66 -9.33
C ASP A 359 14.92 5.41 -10.01
N THR A 360 13.74 5.27 -9.42
CA THR A 360 12.51 5.96 -9.83
C THR A 360 12.06 6.87 -8.70
N PHE A 361 11.83 8.14 -9.01
CA PHE A 361 11.42 9.11 -8.00
C PHE A 361 9.94 9.42 -8.18
N TRP A 362 9.21 9.51 -7.08
CA TRP A 362 7.87 10.08 -7.11
C TRP A 362 8.01 11.55 -7.46
N LYS A 363 7.30 12.00 -8.51
CA LYS A 363 7.43 13.39 -8.97
C LYS A 363 6.88 14.36 -7.94
N SER A 364 7.42 15.58 -7.96
CA SER A 364 7.09 16.57 -6.93
C SER A 364 5.72 17.22 -7.11
N ASP A 365 5.16 17.17 -8.31
CA ASP A 365 3.91 17.79 -8.73
C ASP A 365 2.71 16.81 -8.78
N VAL A 366 2.88 15.62 -8.19
CA VAL A 366 1.83 14.59 -8.17
C VAL A 366 0.75 14.94 -7.16
N ALA A 367 -0.51 14.77 -7.56
CA ALA A 367 -1.66 15.00 -6.68
C ALA A 367 -1.72 13.96 -5.55
N SER A 368 -2.25 14.36 -4.38
CA SER A 368 -2.51 13.41 -3.29
C SER A 368 -3.52 12.35 -3.74
N GLY A 369 -3.27 11.09 -3.42
CA GLY A 369 -4.11 9.95 -3.82
C GLY A 369 -3.85 9.46 -5.24
N ALA A 370 -2.75 9.88 -5.87
CA ALA A 370 -2.41 9.40 -7.19
C ALA A 370 -1.93 7.93 -7.14
N ALA A 371 -2.30 7.20 -8.18
CA ALA A 371 -2.04 5.77 -8.32
C ALA A 371 -0.54 5.46 -8.47
N TRP A 372 -0.07 4.46 -7.74
CA TRP A 372 1.28 3.91 -7.80
C TRP A 372 1.55 3.31 -9.18
N SER A 373 0.53 2.73 -9.81
CA SER A 373 0.59 2.14 -11.16
C SER A 373 0.87 3.13 -12.29
N ASP A 374 0.55 4.41 -12.10
CA ASP A 374 0.60 5.42 -13.16
C ASP A 374 2.02 5.94 -13.38
N PHE A 375 2.58 5.64 -14.57
CA PHE A 375 3.89 6.09 -15.04
C PHE A 375 4.06 7.62 -14.99
N GLY A 376 2.96 8.36 -15.20
CA GLY A 376 2.93 9.81 -15.11
C GLY A 376 3.42 10.34 -13.77
N ASN A 377 3.26 9.57 -12.69
CA ASN A 377 3.66 9.96 -11.33
C ASN A 377 5.13 9.69 -11.00
N TRP A 378 5.84 8.98 -11.88
CA TRP A 378 7.24 8.59 -11.69
C TRP A 378 8.18 9.28 -12.68
N THR A 379 9.39 9.60 -12.25
CA THR A 379 10.39 10.24 -13.12
C THR A 379 10.88 9.36 -14.27
N ALA A 380 10.81 8.03 -14.13
CA ALA A 380 11.25 7.07 -15.13
C ALA A 380 10.58 5.70 -14.92
N GLY A 381 9.58 5.33 -15.73
CA GLY A 381 8.96 4.01 -15.58
C GLY A 381 7.91 3.96 -14.47
N ARG A 382 7.77 2.76 -13.89
CA ARG A 382 7.14 2.51 -12.60
C ARG A 382 8.05 1.61 -11.77
N ALA A 383 7.62 1.29 -10.57
CA ALA A 383 8.24 0.28 -9.70
C ALA A 383 8.58 -1.03 -10.45
N SER A 384 9.80 -1.53 -10.24
CA SER A 384 10.28 -2.81 -10.78
C SER A 384 11.27 -3.50 -9.84
N THR A 385 11.47 -4.80 -10.03
CA THR A 385 12.44 -5.61 -9.25
C THR A 385 13.87 -5.09 -9.31
N ALA A 386 14.19 -4.28 -10.33
CA ALA A 386 15.48 -3.62 -10.47
C ALA A 386 15.51 -2.21 -9.85
N GLY A 387 14.36 -1.57 -9.68
CA GLY A 387 14.21 -0.17 -9.31
C GLY A 387 14.24 0.12 -7.82
N ARG A 388 14.49 1.40 -7.49
CA ARG A 388 14.43 1.95 -6.14
C ARG A 388 13.44 3.11 -6.13
N ALA A 389 12.45 3.09 -5.26
CA ALA A 389 11.43 4.12 -5.18
C ALA A 389 11.86 5.19 -4.16
N ASN A 390 12.12 6.41 -4.65
CA ASN A 390 12.61 7.51 -3.83
C ASN A 390 11.53 8.58 -3.67
N PHE A 391 11.03 8.73 -2.45
CA PHE A 391 10.01 9.68 -2.02
C PHE A 391 10.66 10.84 -1.27
N VAL A 392 11.12 11.83 -2.03
CA VAL A 392 11.99 12.91 -1.54
C VAL A 392 11.38 14.30 -1.67
N ASN A 393 10.11 14.40 -2.04
CA ASN A 393 9.44 15.67 -2.25
C ASN A 393 9.14 16.38 -0.92
N ASP A 394 9.58 17.63 -0.79
CA ASP A 394 9.42 18.47 0.40
C ASP A 394 8.41 19.63 0.22
N GLN A 395 7.64 19.63 -0.87
CA GLN A 395 6.70 20.72 -1.19
C GLN A 395 5.41 20.73 -0.34
N SER A 396 5.08 19.63 0.34
CA SER A 396 3.90 19.48 1.20
C SER A 396 4.29 18.81 2.52
N ALA A 397 3.49 19.05 3.55
CA ALA A 397 3.66 18.44 4.87
C ALA A 397 3.35 16.92 4.87
N SER A 398 2.54 16.44 3.91
CA SER A 398 2.24 15.02 3.70
C SER A 398 1.66 14.78 2.30
N TYR A 399 1.83 13.56 1.78
CA TYR A 399 1.29 13.08 0.49
C TYR A 399 0.66 11.69 0.63
N ASP A 400 -0.52 11.49 0.05
CA ASP A 400 -1.09 10.15 -0.11
C ASP A 400 -0.67 9.54 -1.44
N VAL A 401 -0.31 8.26 -1.40
CA VAL A 401 -0.05 7.43 -2.58
C VAL A 401 -1.03 6.27 -2.56
N ASP A 402 -1.73 6.03 -3.66
CA ASP A 402 -2.64 4.89 -3.81
C ASP A 402 -1.86 3.70 -4.41
N VAL A 403 -1.45 2.75 -3.56
CA VAL A 403 -0.85 1.46 -3.93
C VAL A 403 -1.96 0.55 -4.47
N ASP A 404 -2.33 0.80 -5.71
CA ASP A 404 -3.43 0.15 -6.45
C ASP A 404 -3.01 -1.17 -7.13
N MET A 405 -1.74 -1.54 -7.06
CA MET A 405 -1.20 -2.80 -7.60
C MET A 405 -0.03 -3.33 -6.78
N ASP A 406 0.19 -4.64 -6.88
CA ASP A 406 1.38 -5.27 -6.33
C ASP A 406 2.65 -4.77 -7.03
N ALA A 407 3.62 -4.37 -6.22
CA ALA A 407 4.90 -3.87 -6.69
C ALA A 407 6.04 -4.65 -6.05
N VAL A 408 6.95 -5.17 -6.87
CA VAL A 408 8.22 -5.71 -6.39
C VAL A 408 9.32 -4.71 -6.71
N ILE A 409 10.04 -4.22 -5.71
CA ILE A 409 11.14 -3.23 -5.84
C ILE A 409 12.34 -3.59 -4.96
N LYS A 410 13.48 -2.94 -5.16
CA LYS A 410 14.65 -3.17 -4.29
C LYS A 410 14.57 -2.45 -2.96
N LYS A 411 14.07 -1.21 -2.99
CA LYS A 411 14.21 -0.26 -1.90
C LYS A 411 13.13 0.81 -1.97
N ILE A 412 12.68 1.25 -0.80
CA ILE A 412 11.99 2.52 -0.60
C ILE A 412 12.91 3.46 0.19
N LEU A 413 13.12 4.67 -0.33
CA LEU A 413 13.69 5.78 0.41
C LEU A 413 12.59 6.82 0.65
N VAL A 414 12.41 7.25 1.89
CA VAL A 414 11.47 8.30 2.25
C VAL A 414 12.17 9.41 3.05
N SER A 415 12.02 10.65 2.59
CA SER A 415 12.57 11.85 3.25
C SER A 415 11.49 12.81 3.77
N THR A 416 10.22 12.56 3.50
CA THR A 416 9.09 13.42 3.92
C THR A 416 7.88 12.54 4.23
N ASN A 417 6.82 13.07 4.82
CA ASN A 417 5.68 12.24 5.24
C ASN A 417 4.90 11.74 4.01
N TYR A 418 4.87 10.43 3.82
CA TYR A 418 4.07 9.77 2.79
C TYR A 418 3.15 8.74 3.44
N ILE A 419 1.90 8.67 2.97
CA ILE A 419 0.91 7.69 3.40
C ILE A 419 0.61 6.78 2.20
N PHE A 420 0.97 5.51 2.32
CA PHE A 420 0.77 4.50 1.29
C PHE A 420 -0.54 3.75 1.57
N ASN A 421 -1.60 4.11 0.85
CA ASN A 421 -2.94 3.53 0.92
C ASN A 421 -3.13 2.50 -0.18
N GLY A 422 -4.25 1.77 -0.21
CA GLY A 422 -4.60 0.88 -1.31
C GLY A 422 -4.52 -0.60 -0.96
N THR A 423 -5.05 -1.45 -1.85
CA THR A 423 -5.15 -2.91 -1.65
C THR A 423 -3.98 -3.68 -2.26
N GLY A 424 -3.11 -3.03 -3.02
CA GLY A 424 -1.87 -3.62 -3.51
C GLY A 424 -0.86 -3.82 -2.38
N SER A 425 0.18 -4.60 -2.66
CA SER A 425 1.29 -4.86 -1.73
C SER A 425 2.63 -4.37 -2.28
N VAL A 426 3.56 -4.04 -1.39
CA VAL A 426 4.94 -3.69 -1.77
C VAL A 426 5.91 -4.75 -1.26
N GLU A 427 6.47 -5.52 -2.19
CA GLU A 427 7.52 -6.50 -1.93
C GLU A 427 8.90 -5.88 -2.19
N LEU A 428 9.77 -5.93 -1.17
CA LEU A 428 11.13 -5.41 -1.17
C LEU A 428 12.13 -6.56 -1.30
N GLN A 429 12.84 -6.59 -2.43
CA GLN A 429 13.89 -7.56 -2.75
C GLN A 429 15.25 -6.84 -2.97
N PRO A 430 15.97 -6.45 -1.90
CA PRO A 430 17.30 -5.87 -2.02
C PRO A 430 18.25 -6.84 -2.74
N ALA A 431 18.71 -6.47 -3.93
CA ALA A 431 19.56 -7.34 -4.78
C ALA A 431 21.07 -7.23 -4.48
N SER A 432 21.46 -6.47 -3.45
CA SER A 432 22.88 -6.15 -3.22
C SER A 432 23.54 -7.23 -2.36
N SER A 433 24.72 -7.70 -2.78
CA SER A 433 25.64 -8.50 -1.97
C SER A 433 26.38 -7.67 -0.92
N SER A 434 25.85 -6.50 -0.55
CA SER A 434 26.44 -5.62 0.45
C SER A 434 25.43 -5.36 1.57
N HIS A 435 25.92 -5.43 2.81
CA HIS A 435 25.18 -5.16 4.05
C HIS A 435 24.63 -3.71 4.14
N TRP A 436 24.82 -2.86 3.12
CA TRP A 436 24.59 -1.42 3.23
C TRP A 436 23.40 -0.86 2.44
N ASP A 437 22.67 -1.68 1.69
CA ASP A 437 21.49 -1.24 0.94
C ASP A 437 20.21 -1.63 1.70
N PRO A 438 19.60 -0.72 2.48
CA PRO A 438 18.41 -1.03 3.27
C PRO A 438 17.19 -1.24 2.37
N ALA A 439 16.29 -2.13 2.77
CA ALA A 439 15.01 -2.35 2.11
C ALA A 439 14.10 -1.12 2.24
N ILE A 440 14.09 -0.51 3.43
CA ILE A 440 13.39 0.74 3.71
C ILE A 440 14.37 1.69 4.38
N GLU A 441 14.44 2.93 3.89
CA GLU A 441 15.24 3.99 4.49
C GLU A 441 14.36 5.21 4.75
N VAL A 442 14.15 5.54 6.03
CA VAL A 442 13.65 6.83 6.48
C VAL A 442 14.85 7.64 6.95
N ASN A 443 15.35 8.51 6.08
CA ASN A 443 16.65 9.18 6.25
C ASN A 443 16.57 10.49 7.06
N ARG A 444 15.38 10.85 7.54
CA ARG A 444 15.12 12.09 8.27
C ARG A 444 14.38 11.81 9.57
N ALA A 445 14.79 12.49 10.65
CA ALA A 445 14.21 12.30 11.97
C ALA A 445 12.80 12.88 12.11
N ASP A 446 12.45 13.85 11.28
CA ASP A 446 11.13 14.46 11.20
C ASP A 446 10.18 13.78 10.20
N ALA A 447 10.67 12.79 9.45
CA ALA A 447 9.84 12.02 8.52
C ALA A 447 9.07 10.91 9.26
N SER A 448 7.78 10.81 8.94
CA SER A 448 6.84 9.88 9.55
C SER A 448 6.00 9.12 8.51
N PRO A 449 6.60 8.27 7.66
CA PRO A 449 5.84 7.51 6.67
C PRO A 449 4.92 6.45 7.29
N VAL A 450 3.76 6.26 6.67
CA VAL A 450 2.73 5.30 7.09
C VAL A 450 2.39 4.36 5.93
N PHE A 451 2.52 3.06 6.15
CA PHE A 451 2.10 2.01 5.22
C PHE A 451 0.77 1.44 5.69
N ASN A 452 -0.33 1.84 5.05
CA ASN A 452 -1.63 1.18 5.19
C ASN A 452 -1.75 -0.03 4.24
N ALA A 453 -1.03 -0.01 3.12
CA ALA A 453 -0.81 -1.16 2.25
C ALA A 453 0.14 -2.19 2.88
N ASP A 454 0.03 -3.45 2.45
CA ASP A 454 0.88 -4.55 2.92
C ASP A 454 2.32 -4.40 2.43
N VAL A 455 3.29 -4.71 3.30
CA VAL A 455 4.72 -4.65 3.01
C VAL A 455 5.38 -5.99 3.30
N LYS A 456 6.15 -6.47 2.33
CA LYS A 456 6.92 -7.72 2.44
C LYS A 456 8.38 -7.45 2.19
N VAL A 457 9.24 -7.83 3.12
CA VAL A 457 10.69 -7.67 3.05
C VAL A 457 11.31 -9.06 2.83
N VAL A 458 11.85 -9.29 1.62
CA VAL A 458 12.33 -10.60 1.15
C VAL A 458 13.84 -10.61 0.97
N GLY A 459 14.52 -11.42 1.79
CA GLY A 459 15.94 -11.69 1.67
C GLY A 459 16.21 -12.79 0.64
N SER A 460 17.02 -12.45 -0.37
CA SER A 460 17.43 -13.36 -1.45
C SER A 460 18.94 -13.66 -1.46
N THR A 461 19.69 -13.08 -0.52
CA THR A 461 21.15 -13.25 -0.41
C THR A 461 21.55 -13.59 1.02
N ASP A 462 22.79 -14.03 1.22
CA ASP A 462 23.37 -14.35 2.53
C ASP A 462 23.51 -13.13 3.44
N TYR A 463 23.10 -11.93 3.06
CA TYR A 463 23.30 -10.72 3.86
C TYR A 463 22.10 -10.42 4.78
N VAL A 464 22.40 -9.71 5.87
CA VAL A 464 21.38 -9.14 6.74
C VAL A 464 20.76 -7.95 6.01
N MET A 465 19.43 -7.93 5.94
CA MET A 465 18.70 -6.79 5.36
C MET A 465 18.38 -5.77 6.44
N ASP A 466 18.56 -4.49 6.12
CA ASP A 466 18.29 -3.39 7.04
C ASP A 466 16.95 -2.71 6.72
N ILE A 467 16.18 -2.40 7.77
CA ILE A 467 15.21 -1.30 7.81
C ILE A 467 15.91 -0.18 8.58
N ARG A 468 16.27 0.91 7.88
CA ARG A 468 16.91 2.07 8.50
C ARG A 468 15.89 3.17 8.73
N ASN A 469 15.56 3.43 9.97
CA ASN A 469 14.58 4.42 10.32
C ASN A 469 15.13 5.44 11.31
N SER A 470 15.31 6.69 10.87
CA SER A 470 15.72 7.80 11.73
C SER A 470 14.54 8.56 12.34
N GLY A 471 13.34 8.42 11.77
CA GLY A 471 12.10 9.08 12.19
C GLY A 471 11.07 8.10 12.77
N THR A 472 9.81 8.22 12.34
CA THR A 472 8.71 7.32 12.78
C THR A 472 8.13 6.53 11.62
N LEU A 473 8.43 5.24 11.52
CA LEU A 473 7.93 4.37 10.45
C LEU A 473 6.77 3.54 10.96
N THR A 474 5.58 3.67 10.35
CA THR A 474 4.37 2.94 10.80
C THR A 474 3.89 1.97 9.74
N PHE A 475 3.59 0.73 10.16
CA PHE A 475 2.92 -0.30 9.35
C PHE A 475 1.54 -0.59 9.94
N ASN A 476 0.49 -0.04 9.32
CA ASN A 476 -0.89 -0.38 9.60
C ASN A 476 -1.37 -1.57 8.76
N GLY A 477 -0.87 -1.69 7.53
CA GLY A 477 -0.94 -2.94 6.77
C GLY A 477 -0.03 -4.01 7.36
N SER A 478 -0.07 -5.20 6.77
CA SER A 478 0.76 -6.33 7.19
C SER A 478 2.24 -6.05 6.95
N LEU A 479 3.11 -6.47 7.87
CA LEU A 479 4.55 -6.52 7.67
C LEU A 479 5.04 -7.97 7.67
N MET A 480 5.61 -8.42 6.56
CA MET A 480 6.23 -9.74 6.46
C MET A 480 7.75 -9.65 6.34
N LEU A 481 8.46 -10.35 7.24
CA LEU A 481 9.90 -10.53 7.24
C LEU A 481 10.21 -11.98 6.85
N THR A 482 10.75 -12.16 5.66
CA THR A 482 11.16 -13.48 5.18
C THR A 482 12.53 -13.44 4.53
N ASN A 483 13.35 -14.45 4.80
CA ASN A 483 14.66 -14.60 4.20
C ASN A 483 14.84 -16.08 3.87
N THR A 484 14.68 -16.39 2.60
CA THR A 484 14.78 -17.77 2.10
C THR A 484 16.23 -18.25 2.04
N ALA A 485 17.20 -17.34 2.15
CA ALA A 485 18.62 -17.63 2.11
C ALA A 485 19.21 -17.51 3.54
N TYR A 486 19.61 -18.65 4.13
CA TYR A 486 20.40 -18.72 5.38
C TYR A 486 19.71 -18.29 6.69
N SER A 487 18.38 -18.15 6.72
CA SER A 487 17.60 -17.88 7.93
C SER A 487 18.12 -16.69 8.76
N ARG A 488 18.58 -15.63 8.08
CA ARG A 488 19.13 -14.43 8.76
C ARG A 488 18.00 -13.44 9.09
N PRO A 489 18.02 -12.83 10.29
CA PRO A 489 16.99 -11.86 10.68
C PRO A 489 17.07 -10.57 9.88
N VAL A 490 15.95 -9.85 9.80
CA VAL A 490 15.89 -8.47 9.30
C VAL A 490 16.27 -7.53 10.44
N ASN A 491 17.18 -6.61 10.16
CA ASN A 491 17.78 -5.71 11.13
C ASN A 491 17.09 -4.34 11.12
N PHE A 492 16.60 -3.91 12.27
CA PHE A 492 16.08 -2.57 12.49
C PHE A 492 17.24 -1.71 13.00
N ASN A 493 17.68 -0.77 12.17
CA ASN A 493 18.98 -0.12 12.29
C ASN A 493 18.92 1.39 12.04
N ALA A 494 18.49 2.14 13.04
CA ALA A 494 18.78 3.55 13.29
C ALA A 494 18.11 3.96 14.63
N THR A 495 18.13 5.24 14.98
CA THR A 495 17.63 5.73 16.28
C THR A 495 16.11 6.01 16.32
N GLY A 496 15.40 5.83 15.21
CA GLY A 496 13.97 6.12 15.10
C GLY A 496 13.06 5.07 15.75
N THR A 497 11.75 5.29 15.61
CA THR A 497 10.69 4.43 16.13
C THR A 497 9.98 3.72 14.99
N THR A 498 9.94 2.40 15.02
CA THR A 498 9.18 1.59 14.06
C THR A 498 7.97 0.97 14.74
N ILE A 499 6.78 1.19 14.21
CA ILE A 499 5.50 0.77 14.78
C ILE A 499 4.86 -0.25 13.83
N ILE A 500 4.48 -1.41 14.35
CA ILE A 500 3.83 -2.49 13.61
C ILE A 500 2.47 -2.72 14.26
N ASN A 501 1.42 -2.19 13.63
CA ASN A 501 0.03 -2.30 14.10
C ASN A 501 -0.71 -3.47 13.43
N GLY A 502 -0.46 -3.69 12.13
CA GLY A 502 -1.08 -4.75 11.35
C GLY A 502 -0.53 -6.15 11.66
N ASP A 503 -0.86 -7.11 10.80
CA ASP A 503 -0.34 -8.48 10.93
C ASP A 503 1.17 -8.51 10.78
N PHE A 504 1.86 -9.27 11.63
CA PHE A 504 3.32 -9.33 11.64
C PHE A 504 3.81 -10.75 11.38
N TYR A 505 4.37 -11.01 10.18
CA TYR A 505 4.89 -12.31 9.81
C TYR A 505 6.41 -12.35 10.00
N ASN A 506 6.87 -12.84 11.15
CA ASN A 506 8.28 -12.96 11.50
C ASN A 506 8.83 -14.36 11.17
N TYR A 507 9.11 -14.63 9.90
CA TYR A 507 9.63 -15.94 9.48
C TYR A 507 11.15 -16.05 9.53
N SER A 508 11.88 -14.96 9.25
CA SER A 508 13.35 -14.97 9.26
C SER A 508 14.00 -14.46 10.53
N GLY A 509 13.21 -13.88 11.44
CA GLY A 509 13.68 -13.25 12.66
C GLY A 509 13.81 -11.74 12.53
N LEU A 510 13.82 -11.08 13.70
CA LEU A 510 14.02 -9.65 13.87
C LEU A 510 15.30 -9.42 14.67
N ARG A 511 16.11 -8.47 14.23
CA ARG A 511 17.31 -8.03 14.95
C ARG A 511 17.25 -6.53 15.23
N MET A 512 17.67 -6.12 16.43
CA MET A 512 17.94 -4.71 16.72
C MET A 512 19.45 -4.46 16.75
N GLY A 513 19.92 -3.65 15.80
CA GLY A 513 21.35 -3.33 15.63
C GLY A 513 21.76 -1.96 16.18
N SER A 514 20.80 -1.13 16.58
CA SER A 514 21.01 0.25 17.03
C SER A 514 20.03 0.63 18.15
N SER A 515 20.21 1.79 18.77
CA SER A 515 19.43 2.28 19.92
C SER A 515 18.03 2.81 19.59
N GLY A 516 17.39 2.31 18.52
CA GLY A 516 16.02 2.70 18.13
C GLY A 516 14.95 2.04 18.98
N THR A 517 13.69 2.27 18.63
CA THR A 517 12.53 1.62 19.26
C THR A 517 11.73 0.82 18.23
N VAL A 518 11.31 -0.39 18.59
CA VAL A 518 10.34 -1.19 17.82
C VAL A 518 9.12 -1.44 18.69
N ILE A 519 7.95 -1.05 18.21
CA ILE A 519 6.66 -1.26 18.88
C ILE A 519 5.87 -2.27 18.06
N ILE A 520 5.52 -3.42 18.66
CA ILE A 520 4.60 -4.39 18.08
C ILE A 520 3.29 -4.27 18.86
N GLY A 521 2.27 -3.70 18.22
CA GLY A 521 1.00 -3.37 18.86
C GLY A 521 -0.15 -3.45 17.86
N GLY A 522 -1.16 -2.60 18.03
CA GLY A 522 -2.36 -2.62 17.20
C GLY A 522 -3.22 -3.88 17.40
N ASP A 523 -4.12 -4.12 16.47
CA ASP A 523 -5.08 -5.23 16.47
C ASP A 523 -4.67 -6.41 15.56
N GLY A 524 -3.53 -6.32 14.88
CA GLY A 524 -3.00 -7.41 14.05
C GLY A 524 -2.54 -8.64 14.85
N THR A 525 -2.28 -9.72 14.11
CA THR A 525 -1.79 -11.00 14.64
C THR A 525 -0.33 -11.23 14.23
N THR A 526 0.49 -11.78 15.13
CA THR A 526 1.86 -12.20 14.78
C THR A 526 1.87 -13.65 14.30
N TYR A 527 2.69 -13.95 13.31
CA TYR A 527 2.91 -15.28 12.75
C TYR A 527 4.40 -15.59 12.60
N GLY A 528 4.76 -16.87 12.61
CA GLY A 528 6.15 -17.31 12.45
C GLY A 528 6.95 -17.32 13.76
N THR A 529 8.04 -18.08 13.77
CA THR A 529 8.88 -18.33 14.96
C THR A 529 10.33 -17.88 14.74
N GLY A 530 10.56 -16.93 13.84
CA GLY A 530 11.90 -16.43 13.55
C GLY A 530 12.55 -15.79 14.78
N PRO A 531 13.86 -15.98 15.04
CA PRO A 531 14.48 -15.55 16.29
C PRO A 531 14.41 -14.04 16.51
N LEU A 532 14.38 -13.62 17.78
CA LEU A 532 14.47 -12.21 18.17
C LEU A 532 15.83 -11.97 18.82
N THR A 533 16.68 -11.17 18.15
CA THR A 533 18.05 -10.88 18.59
C THR A 533 18.20 -9.38 18.86
N LEU A 534 18.24 -9.00 20.14
CA LEU A 534 18.10 -7.62 20.57
C LEU A 534 19.41 -7.09 21.16
N GLY A 535 20.20 -6.39 20.35
CA GLY A 535 21.54 -5.93 20.76
C GLY A 535 21.57 -4.55 21.43
N SER A 536 20.59 -3.69 21.16
CA SER A 536 20.46 -2.35 21.76
C SER A 536 19.06 -1.78 21.52
N GLY A 537 18.74 -0.64 22.16
CA GLY A 537 17.46 0.06 21.97
C GLY A 537 16.34 -0.44 22.87
N ARG A 538 15.10 -0.30 22.41
CA ARG A 538 13.87 -0.70 23.13
C ARG A 538 12.92 -1.48 22.23
N VAL A 539 12.31 -2.54 22.76
CA VAL A 539 11.16 -3.21 22.14
C VAL A 539 9.95 -3.08 23.05
N GLU A 540 8.81 -2.71 22.49
CA GLU A 540 7.53 -2.67 23.20
C GLU A 540 6.59 -3.71 22.60
N LEU A 541 6.13 -4.65 23.42
CA LEU A 541 5.25 -5.73 23.03
C LEU A 541 3.83 -5.45 23.57
N ASN A 542 3.08 -4.65 22.83
CA ASN A 542 1.82 -4.04 23.27
C ASN A 542 0.57 -4.83 22.83
N ARG A 543 0.72 -6.12 22.48
CA ARG A 543 -0.40 -7.04 22.20
C ARG A 543 -0.05 -8.47 22.61
N ALA A 544 -1.08 -9.27 22.91
CA ALA A 544 -0.90 -10.69 23.21
C ALA A 544 -0.31 -11.42 21.99
N GLY A 545 0.66 -12.30 22.22
CA GLY A 545 1.38 -13.00 21.17
C GLY A 545 2.13 -12.08 20.21
N ALA A 546 2.51 -10.86 20.61
CA ALA A 546 3.33 -9.95 19.81
C ALA A 546 4.57 -10.63 19.22
N VAL A 547 5.13 -11.61 19.93
CA VAL A 547 6.23 -12.47 19.47
C VAL A 547 5.90 -13.93 19.80
N LEU A 548 6.03 -14.86 18.84
CA LEU A 548 5.70 -16.30 19.03
C LEU A 548 6.93 -17.22 19.11
N ASN A 549 8.10 -16.66 19.43
CA ASN A 549 9.39 -17.30 19.20
C ASN A 549 9.67 -18.52 20.07
N SER A 550 10.56 -19.39 19.57
CA SER A 550 11.18 -20.45 20.38
C SER A 550 12.42 -19.99 21.16
N SER A 551 13.02 -18.84 20.84
CA SER A 551 14.17 -18.30 21.54
C SER A 551 14.27 -16.78 21.39
N ILE A 552 14.52 -16.10 22.50
CA ILE A 552 14.72 -14.67 22.59
C ILE A 552 16.13 -14.42 23.16
N LEU A 553 16.95 -13.69 22.41
CA LEU A 553 18.31 -13.30 22.81
C LEU A 553 18.39 -11.80 23.05
N LEU A 554 18.53 -11.39 24.32
CA LEU A 554 18.80 -9.99 24.68
C LEU A 554 20.30 -9.81 24.90
N SER A 555 20.89 -8.72 24.42
CA SER A 555 22.32 -8.42 24.54
C SER A 555 22.58 -6.93 24.77
N GLY A 556 21.61 -6.22 25.34
CA GLY A 556 21.70 -4.78 25.64
C GLY A 556 20.42 -3.98 25.41
N THR A 557 19.31 -4.63 25.06
CA THR A 557 18.00 -4.00 24.81
C THR A 557 17.09 -4.13 26.03
N THR A 558 16.20 -3.16 26.20
CA THR A 558 15.07 -3.28 27.13
C THR A 558 13.82 -3.74 26.39
N VAL A 559 13.15 -4.78 26.88
CA VAL A 559 11.87 -5.26 26.36
C VAL A 559 10.77 -4.93 27.37
N SER A 560 9.80 -4.11 26.95
CA SER A 560 8.61 -3.80 27.75
C SER A 560 7.45 -4.70 27.33
N LEU A 561 6.83 -5.35 28.32
CA LEU A 561 5.62 -6.13 28.15
C LEU A 561 4.43 -5.20 28.35
N GLY A 562 3.72 -4.88 27.27
CA GLY A 562 2.53 -4.02 27.26
C GLY A 562 1.22 -4.80 27.09
N ALA A 563 1.24 -6.13 27.22
CA ALA A 563 0.07 -7.00 27.17
C ALA A 563 0.33 -8.32 27.91
N HIS A 564 -0.74 -8.99 28.35
CA HIS A 564 -0.65 -10.37 28.84
C HIS A 564 -0.19 -11.30 27.72
N ASP A 565 0.68 -12.25 28.05
CA ASP A 565 1.19 -13.25 27.11
C ASP A 565 1.75 -12.61 25.82
N ALA A 566 2.39 -11.44 25.94
CA ALA A 566 2.95 -10.71 24.80
C ALA A 566 4.06 -11.50 24.09
N ILE A 567 4.75 -12.36 24.82
CA ILE A 567 5.67 -13.37 24.30
C ILE A 567 4.94 -14.72 24.31
N GLY A 568 5.19 -15.55 23.28
CA GLY A 568 4.63 -16.89 23.19
C GLY A 568 4.94 -17.70 24.45
N THR A 569 3.90 -18.34 25.00
CA THR A 569 4.05 -19.23 26.16
C THR A 569 5.09 -20.29 25.84
N THR A 570 6.03 -20.54 26.76
CA THR A 570 7.20 -21.43 26.59
C THR A 570 8.36 -20.89 25.74
N ALA A 571 8.40 -19.60 25.39
CA ALA A 571 9.57 -19.03 24.71
C ALA A 571 10.78 -18.95 25.65
N ASP A 572 11.90 -19.53 25.25
CA ASP A 572 13.10 -19.55 26.09
C ASP A 572 13.83 -18.22 26.05
N MET A 573 14.31 -17.79 27.21
CA MET A 573 14.92 -16.48 27.41
C MET A 573 16.43 -16.64 27.65
N THR A 574 17.24 -16.11 26.72
CA THR A 574 18.69 -15.97 26.89
C THR A 574 19.03 -14.50 27.04
N LEU A 575 19.41 -14.09 28.25
CA LEU A 575 19.63 -12.69 28.59
C LEU A 575 21.12 -12.43 28.83
N ASN A 576 21.76 -11.77 27.87
CA ASN A 576 23.17 -11.42 27.97
C ASN A 576 23.42 -10.02 28.54
N ALA A 577 22.52 -9.08 28.32
CA ALA A 577 22.54 -7.72 28.88
C ALA A 577 21.18 -7.05 28.58
N GLY A 578 20.89 -5.96 29.28
CA GLY A 578 19.61 -5.26 29.18
C GLY A 578 18.60 -5.80 30.19
N GLY A 579 17.31 -5.75 29.86
CA GLY A 579 16.28 -6.08 30.83
C GLY A 579 14.88 -6.26 30.27
N LEU A 580 13.99 -6.66 31.18
CA LEU A 580 12.56 -6.77 30.96
C LEU A 580 11.84 -5.75 31.86
N GLU A 581 10.82 -5.10 31.33
CA GLU A 581 9.94 -4.19 32.08
C GLU A 581 8.51 -4.77 32.08
N ALA A 582 7.97 -5.01 33.26
CA ALA A 582 6.58 -5.34 33.46
C ALA A 582 5.76 -4.05 33.52
N ALA A 583 4.64 -3.97 32.80
CA ALA A 583 3.67 -2.89 32.97
C ALA A 583 2.36 -3.41 33.60
N GLY A 584 2.48 -4.30 34.60
CA GLY A 584 1.34 -4.98 35.23
C GLY A 584 0.80 -6.18 34.44
N TYR A 585 1.58 -6.70 33.50
CA TYR A 585 1.16 -7.82 32.63
C TYR A 585 1.83 -9.14 33.00
N ASN A 586 0.98 -10.16 33.17
CA ASN A 586 1.40 -11.54 33.36
C ASN A 586 2.04 -12.14 32.12
N GLN A 587 3.03 -13.01 32.31
CA GLN A 587 3.74 -13.68 31.25
C GLN A 587 4.24 -15.04 31.70
N ASP A 588 4.02 -16.06 30.87
CA ASP A 588 4.63 -17.38 31.00
C ASP A 588 5.79 -17.51 30.01
N PHE A 589 6.99 -17.77 30.52
CA PHE A 589 8.23 -17.94 29.77
C PHE A 589 8.65 -19.42 29.74
N GLY A 590 9.56 -19.75 28.82
CA GLY A 590 10.35 -20.97 28.87
C GLY A 590 11.45 -20.91 29.94
N TRP A 591 12.57 -21.59 29.71
CA TRP A 591 13.70 -21.53 30.67
C TRP A 591 14.41 -20.18 30.59
N LEU A 592 15.01 -19.77 31.71
CA LEU A 592 15.82 -18.56 31.83
C LEU A 592 17.30 -18.91 31.91
N ASP A 593 18.05 -18.46 30.91
CA ASP A 593 19.51 -18.48 30.89
C ASP A 593 20.05 -17.05 30.91
N ILE A 594 20.93 -16.75 31.86
CA ILE A 594 21.60 -15.45 31.95
C ILE A 594 23.10 -15.65 31.75
N SER A 595 23.73 -14.81 30.93
CA SER A 595 25.20 -14.86 30.77
C SER A 595 25.92 -14.13 31.90
N ASP A 596 27.25 -13.95 31.79
CA ASP A 596 28.16 -13.32 32.76
C ASP A 596 27.93 -11.82 33.08
N ASN A 597 26.77 -11.24 32.77
CA ASN A 597 26.45 -9.83 33.01
C ASN A 597 25.26 -9.64 33.97
N GLN A 598 25.03 -8.38 34.35
CA GLN A 598 23.85 -7.99 35.12
C GLN A 598 22.65 -7.74 34.20
N ILE A 599 21.51 -8.36 34.54
CA ILE A 599 20.21 -8.22 33.88
C ILE A 599 19.24 -7.48 34.82
N SER A 600 18.38 -6.63 34.28
CA SER A 600 17.34 -5.95 35.06
C SER A 600 15.94 -6.47 34.76
N PHE A 601 15.18 -6.82 35.80
CA PHE A 601 13.73 -7.01 35.74
C PHE A 601 13.09 -5.87 36.53
N ASP A 602 12.46 -4.95 35.82
CA ASP A 602 11.70 -3.87 36.43
C ASP A 602 10.22 -4.28 36.45
N MET A 603 9.62 -4.34 37.64
CA MET A 603 8.22 -4.73 37.79
C MET A 603 7.26 -3.52 37.81
N ASP A 604 7.78 -2.29 37.68
CA ASP A 604 7.07 -1.01 37.60
C ASP A 604 6.11 -0.73 38.79
N GLY A 605 6.32 -1.41 39.92
CA GLY A 605 5.43 -1.31 41.10
C GLY A 605 4.02 -1.87 40.87
N SER A 606 3.75 -2.38 39.67
CA SER A 606 2.47 -2.96 39.28
C SER A 606 2.38 -4.42 39.71
N VAL A 607 1.16 -4.99 39.73
CA VAL A 607 0.96 -6.42 40.04
C VAL A 607 1.03 -7.22 38.76
N SER A 608 2.00 -8.12 38.66
CA SER A 608 2.15 -9.07 37.56
C SER A 608 2.60 -10.44 38.06
N VAL A 609 2.33 -11.47 37.28
CA VAL A 609 2.79 -12.84 37.54
C VAL A 609 3.69 -13.27 36.39
N TRP A 610 4.97 -13.44 36.68
CA TRP A 610 5.96 -13.97 35.74
C TRP A 610 6.30 -15.40 36.14
N THR A 611 5.95 -16.34 35.26
CA THR A 611 6.25 -17.76 35.44
C THR A 611 7.35 -18.14 34.47
N PHE A 612 8.39 -18.82 34.94
CA PHE A 612 9.43 -19.42 34.10
C PHE A 612 9.37 -20.94 34.20
N ALA A 613 9.79 -21.64 33.16
CA ALA A 613 10.04 -23.08 33.24
C ALA A 613 11.27 -23.38 34.13
N ASP A 614 11.44 -24.66 34.50
CA ASP A 614 12.58 -25.10 35.31
C ASP A 614 13.92 -24.71 34.66
N SER A 615 14.63 -23.79 35.33
CA SER A 615 15.88 -23.18 34.87
C SER A 615 17.10 -23.71 35.62
N SER A 616 16.91 -24.71 36.49
CA SER A 616 17.97 -25.31 37.32
C SER A 616 19.07 -26.01 36.51
N SER A 617 18.80 -26.31 35.23
CA SER A 617 19.78 -26.89 34.29
C SER A 617 20.58 -25.85 33.49
N GLN A 618 20.21 -24.57 33.57
CA GLN A 618 20.87 -23.50 32.83
C GLN A 618 22.09 -22.97 33.61
N GLY A 619 23.16 -22.65 32.88
CA GLY A 619 24.42 -22.23 33.48
C GLY A 619 24.53 -20.71 33.56
N TRP A 620 24.11 -20.12 34.68
CA TRP A 620 24.11 -18.65 34.87
C TRP A 620 25.51 -18.02 35.00
N GLY A 621 26.58 -18.81 34.95
CA GLY A 621 27.96 -18.33 35.03
C GLY A 621 28.20 -17.38 36.20
N SER A 622 28.71 -16.19 35.89
CA SER A 622 28.91 -15.06 36.83
C SER A 622 27.81 -13.99 36.74
N GLY A 623 26.74 -14.25 36.00
CA GLY A 623 25.60 -13.35 35.82
C GLY A 623 24.87 -13.02 37.10
N SER A 624 24.05 -11.97 37.06
CA SER A 624 23.12 -11.66 38.15
C SER A 624 21.85 -10.97 37.64
N ILE A 625 20.76 -11.14 38.38
CA ILE A 625 19.47 -10.49 38.09
C ILE A 625 19.22 -9.45 39.19
N ALA A 626 18.92 -8.22 38.78
CA ALA A 626 18.38 -7.20 39.66
C ALA A 626 16.89 -7.05 39.36
N ILE A 627 16.05 -7.39 40.33
CA ILE A 627 14.61 -7.20 40.30
C ILE A 627 14.31 -5.93 41.10
N THR A 628 13.64 -4.97 40.49
CA THR A 628 13.25 -3.70 41.12
C THR A 628 11.74 -3.51 41.11
N ASP A 629 11.26 -2.70 42.05
CA ASP A 629 9.87 -2.26 42.11
C ASP A 629 8.87 -3.44 42.17
N VAL A 630 9.26 -4.52 42.87
CA VAL A 630 8.54 -5.80 42.85
C VAL A 630 7.10 -5.67 43.36
N GLY A 631 6.83 -4.78 44.31
CA GLY A 631 5.50 -4.57 44.88
C GLY A 631 4.85 -5.90 45.33
N ASN A 632 3.67 -6.21 44.80
CA ASN A 632 2.99 -7.50 45.00
C ASN A 632 3.11 -8.43 43.78
N SER A 633 4.06 -8.18 42.87
CA SER A 633 4.31 -9.08 41.74
C SER A 633 4.87 -10.41 42.21
N VAL A 634 4.56 -11.45 41.45
CA VAL A 634 5.00 -12.81 41.71
C VAL A 634 5.96 -13.23 40.61
N ILE A 635 7.15 -13.67 41.02
CA ILE A 635 8.11 -14.31 40.13
C ILE A 635 8.29 -15.74 40.64
N ARG A 636 8.08 -16.72 39.75
CA ARG A 636 8.13 -18.14 40.11
C ARG A 636 8.70 -18.99 38.99
N PHE A 637 9.26 -20.14 39.37
CA PHE A 637 9.85 -21.11 38.47
C PHE A 637 9.15 -22.46 38.66
N GLU A 638 8.76 -23.11 37.56
CA GLU A 638 8.27 -24.49 37.62
C GLU A 638 9.35 -25.41 38.16
N LEU A 639 8.98 -26.35 39.03
CA LEU A 639 9.93 -27.37 39.49
C LEU A 639 10.23 -28.39 38.39
N GLY A 640 9.22 -28.75 37.58
CA GLY A 640 9.35 -29.78 36.55
C GLY A 640 9.95 -31.09 37.10
N SER A 641 11.09 -31.48 36.54
CA SER A 641 11.92 -32.59 37.05
C SER A 641 13.12 -32.15 37.90
N GLY A 642 13.35 -30.84 38.04
CA GLY A 642 14.45 -30.24 38.78
C GLY A 642 13.96 -29.47 40.01
N THR A 643 14.58 -28.31 40.26
CA THR A 643 14.34 -27.48 41.46
C THR A 643 13.79 -26.09 41.14
N GLY A 644 13.48 -25.79 39.87
CA GLY A 644 13.18 -24.44 39.40
C GLY A 644 14.45 -23.60 39.24
N LEU A 645 15.19 -23.41 40.34
CA LEU A 645 16.53 -22.82 40.37
C LEU A 645 17.43 -23.59 41.33
N THR A 646 18.75 -23.56 41.10
CA THR A 646 19.76 -24.06 42.04
C THR A 646 20.04 -23.03 43.14
N SER A 647 20.60 -23.47 44.27
CA SER A 647 21.00 -22.56 45.36
C SER A 647 22.01 -21.49 44.93
N ALA A 648 22.87 -21.81 43.95
CA ALA A 648 23.81 -20.85 43.38
C ALA A 648 23.08 -19.75 42.58
N GLN A 649 22.10 -20.13 41.76
CA GLN A 649 21.28 -19.19 40.99
C GLN A 649 20.45 -18.27 41.89
N ILE A 650 19.90 -18.79 42.99
CA ILE A 650 19.19 -17.96 43.97
C ILE A 650 20.11 -16.85 44.52
N GLY A 651 21.35 -17.18 44.85
CA GLY A 651 22.37 -16.20 45.29
C GLY A 651 22.83 -15.20 44.22
N GLN A 652 22.41 -15.35 42.97
CA GLN A 652 22.67 -14.41 41.88
C GLN A 652 21.50 -13.42 41.67
N ILE A 653 20.42 -13.55 42.41
CA ILE A 653 19.25 -12.68 42.34
C ILE A 653 19.34 -11.63 43.44
N ARG A 654 19.01 -10.38 43.08
CA ARG A 654 18.77 -9.29 44.02
C ARG A 654 17.36 -8.74 43.85
N ILE A 655 16.65 -8.53 44.95
CA ILE A 655 15.38 -7.79 44.98
C ILE A 655 15.63 -6.49 45.74
N ASP A 656 15.35 -5.35 45.10
CA ASP A 656 15.50 -4.01 45.68
C ASP A 656 16.88 -3.79 46.34
N GLY A 657 17.93 -4.34 45.71
CA GLY A 657 19.32 -4.26 46.14
C GLY A 657 19.79 -5.37 47.09
N GLN A 658 18.88 -6.14 47.68
CA GLN A 658 19.21 -7.21 48.62
C GLN A 658 19.42 -8.55 47.92
N THR A 659 20.50 -9.26 48.26
CA THR A 659 20.82 -10.57 47.64
C THR A 659 20.02 -11.69 48.29
N LEU A 660 19.40 -12.54 47.48
CA LEU A 660 18.56 -13.62 47.99
C LEU A 660 19.36 -14.81 48.50
N THR A 661 18.76 -15.52 49.44
CA THR A 661 19.20 -16.82 49.94
C THR A 661 18.11 -17.87 49.68
N VAL A 662 18.43 -19.15 49.89
CA VAL A 662 17.44 -20.23 49.79
C VAL A 662 16.27 -20.02 50.78
N GLY A 663 16.49 -19.32 51.89
CA GLY A 663 15.45 -18.97 52.86
C GLY A 663 14.41 -17.98 52.33
N ASP A 664 14.75 -17.21 51.29
CA ASP A 664 13.88 -16.23 50.64
C ASP A 664 13.07 -16.86 49.48
N THR A 665 12.89 -18.18 49.53
CA THR A 665 12.10 -18.92 48.55
C THR A 665 11.13 -19.88 49.22
N THR A 666 9.98 -20.10 48.59
CA THR A 666 8.99 -21.08 49.05
C THR A 666 8.60 -22.03 47.93
N VAL A 667 8.34 -23.29 48.25
CA VAL A 667 7.89 -24.29 47.28
C VAL A 667 6.44 -24.65 47.57
N GLU A 668 5.55 -24.38 46.62
CA GLU A 668 4.12 -24.66 46.73
C GLU A 668 3.53 -24.90 45.33
N ASP A 669 2.49 -25.74 45.23
CA ASP A 669 1.75 -26.00 43.99
C ASP A 669 2.58 -26.35 42.74
N GLY A 670 3.77 -26.93 42.94
CA GLY A 670 4.67 -27.32 41.85
C GLY A 670 5.60 -26.20 41.35
N TYR A 671 5.64 -25.06 42.04
CA TYR A 671 6.48 -23.91 41.73
C TYR A 671 7.43 -23.57 42.89
N LEU A 672 8.61 -23.07 42.53
CA LEU A 672 9.52 -22.32 43.40
C LEU A 672 9.16 -20.83 43.28
N TYR A 673 8.68 -20.23 44.36
CA TYR A 673 8.40 -18.79 44.45
C TYR A 673 9.63 -18.05 44.94
N ILE A 674 9.94 -16.95 44.27
CA ILE A 674 10.94 -15.98 44.73
C ILE A 674 10.21 -14.96 45.59
N THR A 675 10.63 -14.81 46.84
CA THR A 675 10.05 -13.81 47.74
C THR A 675 11.06 -12.71 48.02
N ALA A 676 10.57 -11.48 48.19
CA ALA A 676 11.40 -10.40 48.67
C ALA A 676 12.01 -10.80 50.02
N PRO A 677 13.30 -10.55 50.25
CA PRO A 677 13.91 -10.83 51.54
C PRO A 677 13.19 -9.99 52.58
N ALA A 678 12.99 -10.55 53.77
CA ALA A 678 12.33 -9.85 54.85
C ALA A 678 13.06 -8.52 55.14
N GLY A 679 12.38 -7.38 55.00
CA GLY A 679 12.97 -6.09 55.36
C GLY A 679 13.18 -5.96 56.88
N PRO A 680 13.95 -4.94 57.34
CA PRO A 680 14.17 -4.66 58.76
C PRO A 680 12.89 -4.74 59.61
N ALA A 681 11.81 -4.09 59.15
CA ALA A 681 10.51 -4.07 59.82
C ALA A 681 9.87 -5.47 59.96
N VAL A 682 10.05 -6.34 58.97
CA VAL A 682 9.52 -7.72 59.00
C VAL A 682 10.30 -8.56 60.02
N TYR A 683 11.62 -8.40 60.09
CA TYR A 683 12.43 -9.07 61.11
C TYR A 683 12.06 -8.63 62.53
N TYR A 684 11.84 -7.33 62.74
CA TYR A 684 11.38 -6.80 64.03
C TYR A 684 9.97 -7.29 64.37
N ALA A 685 9.01 -7.21 63.44
CA ALA A 685 7.65 -7.69 63.66
C ALA A 685 7.60 -9.20 63.95
N GLY A 686 8.45 -9.99 63.29
CA GLY A 686 8.60 -11.42 63.57
C GLY A 686 9.17 -11.69 64.96
N TRP A 687 10.16 -10.91 65.40
CA TRP A 687 10.68 -10.96 66.76
C TRP A 687 9.59 -10.59 67.78
N ALA A 688 8.96 -9.43 67.64
CA ALA A 688 7.90 -8.96 68.55
C ALA A 688 6.73 -9.96 68.62
N GLY A 689 6.31 -10.48 67.47
CA GLY A 689 5.26 -11.50 67.38
C GLY A 689 5.65 -12.84 68.03
N SER A 690 6.94 -13.21 68.04
CA SER A 690 7.41 -14.43 68.70
C SER A 690 7.28 -14.38 70.23
N TYR A 691 7.26 -13.18 70.80
CA TYR A 691 6.96 -12.91 72.21
C TYR A 691 5.47 -12.61 72.45
N GLY A 692 4.64 -12.69 71.42
CA GLY A 692 3.19 -12.44 71.51
C GLY A 692 2.81 -10.96 71.66
N LEU A 693 3.73 -10.04 71.38
CA LEU A 693 3.46 -8.60 71.46
C LEU A 693 2.51 -8.16 70.33
N SER A 694 1.67 -7.19 70.65
CA SER A 694 0.79 -6.52 69.68
C SER A 694 0.71 -5.02 70.00
N GLU A 695 0.32 -4.20 69.05
CA GLU A 695 0.18 -2.75 69.29
C GLU A 695 -0.75 -2.44 70.49
N PRO A 696 -0.33 -1.58 71.43
CA PRO A 696 0.84 -0.70 71.40
C PRO A 696 2.13 -1.30 72.03
N GLU A 697 2.07 -2.50 72.59
CA GLU A 697 3.20 -3.17 73.25
C GLU A 697 4.31 -3.55 72.26
N ALA A 698 4.01 -3.62 70.96
CA ALA A 698 4.98 -3.90 69.90
C ALA A 698 5.72 -2.65 69.38
N ASP A 699 5.42 -1.43 69.86
CA ASP A 699 6.13 -0.22 69.44
C ASP A 699 7.62 -0.33 69.82
N LEU A 700 8.54 0.10 68.93
CA LEU A 700 9.99 0.09 69.17
C LEU A 700 10.40 0.78 70.47
N LEU A 701 9.63 1.78 70.91
CA LEU A 701 9.88 2.53 72.13
C LEU A 701 9.04 2.08 73.33
N ALA A 702 8.20 1.06 73.18
CA ALA A 702 7.48 0.45 74.31
C ALA A 702 8.43 -0.38 75.18
N ASP A 703 8.06 -0.48 76.46
CA ASP A 703 8.71 -1.26 77.51
C ASP A 703 7.59 -2.05 78.22
N PRO A 704 7.18 -3.21 77.65
CA PRO A 704 5.97 -3.92 78.09
C PRO A 704 6.10 -4.56 79.48
N ASP A 705 7.30 -4.95 79.89
CA ASP A 705 7.56 -5.57 81.19
C ASP A 705 8.03 -4.58 82.27
N GLY A 706 8.41 -3.37 81.87
CA GLY A 706 8.69 -2.24 82.76
C GLY A 706 10.07 -2.28 83.39
N ASP A 707 11.04 -2.95 82.76
CA ASP A 707 12.39 -3.12 83.28
C ASP A 707 13.37 -2.00 82.87
N GLY A 708 12.91 -1.10 81.99
CA GLY A 708 13.64 0.06 81.51
C GLY A 708 14.43 -0.17 80.22
N ALA A 709 14.41 -1.37 79.63
CA ALA A 709 14.81 -1.60 78.25
C ALA A 709 13.57 -1.55 77.35
N ASN A 710 13.62 -0.72 76.30
CA ASN A 710 12.55 -0.73 75.29
C ASN A 710 12.79 -1.85 74.27
N ASN A 711 11.74 -2.19 73.53
CA ASN A 711 11.79 -3.23 72.51
C ASN A 711 12.94 -3.08 71.50
N LEU A 712 13.31 -1.84 71.11
CA LEU A 712 14.47 -1.61 70.24
C LEU A 712 15.77 -2.08 70.87
N LEU A 713 16.03 -1.72 72.14
CA LEU A 713 17.22 -2.15 72.87
C LEU A 713 17.22 -3.66 73.08
N GLU A 714 16.08 -4.25 73.41
CA GLU A 714 15.98 -5.70 73.59
C GLU A 714 16.20 -6.46 72.28
N TYR A 715 15.59 -6.00 71.18
CA TYR A 715 15.78 -6.58 69.86
C TYR A 715 17.24 -6.53 69.40
N ALA A 716 17.93 -5.42 69.70
CA ALA A 716 19.32 -5.21 69.34
C ALA A 716 20.29 -5.98 70.24
N LEU A 717 20.04 -6.04 71.55
CA LEU A 717 20.97 -6.59 72.55
C LEU A 717 20.66 -8.03 72.96
N GLY A 718 19.53 -8.60 72.52
CA GLY A 718 19.11 -9.98 72.81
C GLY A 718 18.29 -10.16 74.08
N GLY A 719 17.47 -9.17 74.43
CA GLY A 719 16.53 -9.18 75.56
C GLY A 719 15.23 -9.93 75.34
N ASN A 720 14.40 -9.95 76.38
CA ASN A 720 13.08 -10.55 76.36
C ASN A 720 12.01 -9.54 76.81
N PRO A 721 11.16 -9.03 75.88
CA PRO A 721 10.20 -7.94 76.13
C PRO A 721 9.04 -8.29 77.07
N THR A 722 9.07 -9.47 77.66
CA THR A 722 8.03 -9.99 78.55
C THR A 722 8.59 -10.42 79.91
N ALA A 723 9.87 -10.19 80.16
CA ALA A 723 10.57 -10.60 81.37
C ALA A 723 11.67 -9.62 81.74
N ASP A 724 11.55 -9.00 82.92
CA ASP A 724 12.54 -8.09 83.53
C ASP A 724 13.97 -8.69 83.52
N ASP A 725 14.71 -8.40 82.46
CA ASP A 725 16.02 -8.95 82.12
C ASP A 725 17.03 -7.89 81.63
N ALA A 726 16.64 -6.62 81.59
CA ALA A 726 17.47 -5.45 81.28
C ALA A 726 18.83 -5.48 81.99
N ALA A 727 18.88 -5.92 83.25
CA ALA A 727 20.12 -6.01 84.01
C ALA A 727 21.15 -7.00 83.42
N SER A 728 20.71 -7.94 82.59
CA SER A 728 21.53 -8.96 81.93
C SER A 728 21.96 -8.59 80.51
N ILE A 729 21.18 -7.75 79.81
CA ILE A 729 21.42 -7.37 78.41
C ILE A 729 22.00 -5.97 78.24
N LEU A 730 21.75 -5.06 79.20
CA LEU A 730 22.24 -3.69 79.11
C LEU A 730 23.77 -3.67 79.16
N PRO A 731 24.40 -2.67 78.52
CA PRO A 731 25.85 -2.61 78.45
C PRO A 731 26.52 -2.62 79.83
N ALA A 732 27.46 -3.54 80.03
CA ALA A 732 28.27 -3.63 81.24
C ALA A 732 29.50 -2.73 81.11
N PHE A 733 29.97 -2.16 82.23
CA PHE A 733 31.16 -1.33 82.22
C PHE A 733 32.09 -1.61 83.40
N GLY A 734 33.37 -1.33 83.21
CA GLY A 734 34.39 -1.55 84.23
C GLY A 734 35.65 -0.73 83.98
N ILE A 735 36.49 -0.62 85.02
CA ILE A 735 37.84 -0.07 84.86
C ILE A 735 38.82 -1.22 84.91
N VAL A 736 39.60 -1.39 83.86
CA VAL A 736 40.69 -2.38 83.80
C VAL A 736 42.03 -1.69 83.78
N ASN A 737 43.05 -2.35 84.34
CA ASN A 737 44.44 -1.96 84.16
C ASN A 737 45.05 -2.85 83.09
N ASP A 738 45.30 -2.29 81.91
CA ASP A 738 46.02 -2.99 80.84
C ASP A 738 47.37 -2.29 80.61
N GLY A 739 48.46 -3.03 80.81
CA GLY A 739 49.82 -2.50 80.62
C GLY A 739 50.20 -1.29 81.47
N GLY A 740 49.50 -1.04 82.59
CA GLY A 740 49.72 0.13 83.46
C GLY A 740 48.88 1.36 83.13
N VAL A 741 48.01 1.29 82.10
CA VAL A 741 47.03 2.32 81.76
C VAL A 741 45.66 1.91 82.30
N LYS A 742 44.97 2.83 82.97
CA LYS A 742 43.56 2.62 83.38
C LYS A 742 42.66 2.85 82.18
N ARG A 743 41.92 1.84 81.75
CA ARG A 743 40.91 1.95 80.70
C ARG A 743 39.51 1.79 81.28
N PHE A 744 38.60 2.63 80.81
CA PHE A 744 37.17 2.40 80.99
C PHE A 744 36.70 1.54 79.82
N GLU A 745 36.19 0.36 80.13
CA GLU A 745 35.63 -0.59 79.19
C GLU A 745 34.11 -0.56 79.26
N TYR A 746 33.49 -0.58 78.09
CA TYR A 746 32.04 -0.55 77.89
C TYR A 746 31.67 -1.67 76.91
N ARG A 747 31.01 -2.70 77.41
CA ARG A 747 30.73 -3.96 76.70
C ARG A 747 29.24 -4.12 76.45
N TYR A 748 28.85 -4.47 75.24
CA TYR A 748 27.47 -4.80 74.86
C TYR A 748 27.43 -5.97 73.87
N LEU A 749 26.24 -6.54 73.65
CA LEU A 749 26.01 -7.55 72.61
C LEU A 749 25.58 -6.87 71.32
N ARG A 750 26.10 -7.33 70.18
CA ARG A 750 25.72 -6.88 68.83
C ARG A 750 25.32 -8.08 67.99
N ARG A 751 24.20 -7.99 67.29
CA ARG A 751 23.77 -9.02 66.33
C ARG A 751 24.76 -9.16 65.17
N LEU A 752 25.06 -10.41 64.77
CA LEU A 752 25.92 -10.70 63.62
C LEU A 752 25.27 -10.30 62.27
N ASP A 753 23.95 -10.26 62.21
CA ASP A 753 23.12 -9.86 61.06
C ASP A 753 22.53 -8.43 61.24
N ALA A 754 23.20 -7.56 62.02
CA ALA A 754 22.71 -6.23 62.35
C ALA A 754 22.36 -5.38 61.11
N VAL A 755 23.20 -5.42 60.07
CA VAL A 755 23.00 -4.64 58.83
C VAL A 755 21.73 -5.07 58.09
N ASP A 756 21.50 -6.38 57.96
CA ASP A 756 20.32 -6.93 57.27
C ASP A 756 19.02 -6.57 58.02
N ARG A 757 19.12 -6.31 59.32
CA ARG A 757 18.03 -5.92 60.22
C ARG A 757 17.84 -4.42 60.38
N GLY A 758 18.58 -3.61 59.62
CA GLY A 758 18.51 -2.15 59.71
C GLY A 758 19.02 -1.60 61.05
N LEU A 759 19.83 -2.35 61.80
CA LEU A 759 20.36 -1.94 63.10
C LEU A 759 21.75 -1.32 62.98
N THR A 760 21.93 -0.14 63.58
CA THR A 760 23.25 0.47 63.76
C THR A 760 23.60 0.59 65.25
N TYR A 761 24.89 0.50 65.56
CA TYR A 761 25.43 0.57 66.92
C TYR A 761 26.56 1.58 66.95
N GLU A 762 26.41 2.64 67.74
CA GLU A 762 27.46 3.65 67.89
C GLU A 762 27.80 3.87 69.37
N ALA A 763 29.01 3.48 69.76
CA ALA A 763 29.57 3.85 71.05
C ALA A 763 30.05 5.30 70.99
N LEU A 764 29.58 6.12 71.94
CA LEU A 764 29.92 7.54 72.03
C LEU A 764 30.50 7.83 73.41
N ARG A 765 31.49 8.73 73.47
CA ARG A 765 32.09 9.25 74.69
C ARG A 765 31.90 10.75 74.86
N ASP A 766 31.92 11.21 76.10
CA ASP A 766 31.95 12.63 76.47
C ASP A 766 32.76 12.81 77.77
N GLY A 767 33.40 13.97 77.95
CA GLY A 767 34.05 14.34 79.20
C GLY A 767 33.17 15.18 80.14
N SER A 768 32.02 15.69 79.67
CA SER A 768 31.24 16.72 80.38
C SER A 768 29.74 16.49 80.52
N LEU A 769 29.17 15.47 79.85
CA LEU A 769 27.72 15.22 79.71
C LEU A 769 26.94 16.37 79.03
N LEU A 770 27.62 17.30 78.36
CA LEU A 770 26.93 18.37 77.66
C LEU A 770 26.29 17.82 76.39
N SER A 771 25.10 18.33 76.06
CA SER A 771 24.48 17.99 74.78
C SER A 771 25.34 18.53 73.63
N GLY A 772 25.58 17.70 72.60
CA GLY A 772 26.40 18.05 71.44
C GLY A 772 27.91 17.81 71.58
N SER A 773 28.42 17.39 72.74
CA SER A 773 29.84 17.02 72.94
C SER A 773 30.15 15.53 72.82
N TRP A 774 29.14 14.70 72.58
CA TRP A 774 29.31 13.26 72.37
C TRP A 774 30.04 12.97 71.05
N THR A 775 31.08 12.14 71.11
CA THR A 775 31.89 11.76 69.94
C THR A 775 32.34 10.30 70.03
N ASN A 776 32.54 9.64 68.89
CA ASN A 776 33.15 8.31 68.82
C ASN A 776 34.71 8.36 68.79
N THR A 777 35.29 9.57 68.76
CA THR A 777 36.74 9.73 68.60
C THR A 777 37.52 9.23 69.82
N GLY A 778 38.52 8.40 69.56
CA GLY A 778 39.42 7.87 70.59
C GLY A 778 38.86 6.69 71.39
N ILE A 779 37.76 6.09 70.92
CA ILE A 779 37.26 4.79 71.38
C ILE A 779 37.98 3.68 70.60
N THR A 780 38.46 2.66 71.30
CA THR A 780 39.02 1.44 70.69
C THR A 780 38.03 0.30 70.86
N GLU A 781 37.49 -0.21 69.75
CA GLU A 781 36.57 -1.35 69.72
C GLU A 781 37.32 -2.67 69.50
N THR A 782 36.95 -3.70 70.25
CA THR A 782 37.27 -5.11 69.97
C THR A 782 35.98 -5.93 70.05
N SER A 783 35.90 -7.04 69.30
CA SER A 783 34.75 -7.94 69.40
C SER A 783 35.15 -9.41 69.38
N GLY A 784 34.24 -10.27 69.84
CA GLY A 784 34.35 -11.73 69.76
C GLY A 784 32.98 -12.38 69.81
N ALA A 785 32.81 -13.51 69.11
CA ALA A 785 31.55 -14.25 69.10
C ALA A 785 31.13 -14.64 70.52
N GLU A 786 29.89 -14.32 70.89
CA GLU A 786 29.27 -14.77 72.13
C GLU A 786 28.52 -16.09 71.86
N ASP A 787 27.74 -16.12 70.79
CA ASP A 787 27.03 -17.30 70.30
C ASP A 787 26.83 -17.27 68.76
N ALA A 788 25.85 -18.01 68.25
CA ALA A 788 25.56 -18.09 66.81
C ALA A 788 24.83 -16.86 66.23
N VAL A 789 24.33 -15.96 67.09
CA VAL A 789 23.50 -14.80 66.73
C VAL A 789 24.16 -13.49 67.14
N TYR A 790 24.88 -13.48 68.27
CA TYR A 790 25.49 -12.29 68.86
C TYR A 790 27.01 -12.39 68.99
N GLU A 791 27.67 -11.25 68.84
CA GLU A 791 29.03 -11.00 69.29
C GLU A 791 29.04 -10.04 70.48
N ALA A 792 30.03 -10.19 71.35
CA ALA A 792 30.30 -9.24 72.41
C ALA A 792 31.29 -8.17 71.93
N VAL A 793 30.87 -6.92 71.95
CA VAL A 793 31.66 -5.76 71.56
C VAL A 793 32.16 -5.04 72.80
N THR A 794 33.47 -4.85 72.92
CA THR A 794 34.11 -4.12 74.03
C THR A 794 34.73 -2.83 73.49
N ASN A 795 34.22 -1.70 73.96
CA ASN A 795 34.73 -0.38 73.65
C ASN A 795 35.58 0.13 74.80
N SER A 796 36.79 0.61 74.53
CA SER A 796 37.72 1.07 75.56
C SER A 796 38.25 2.47 75.30
N ILE A 797 38.33 3.26 76.37
CA ILE A 797 38.92 4.60 76.39
C ILE A 797 39.91 4.74 77.54
N SER A 798 40.96 5.54 77.35
CA SER A 798 41.95 5.79 78.41
C SER A 798 41.45 6.83 79.40
N MET A 799 41.47 6.47 80.68
CA MET A 799 41.12 7.35 81.80
C MET A 799 42.24 8.32 82.18
N ASP A 800 43.42 8.19 81.59
CA ASP A 800 44.57 9.07 81.89
C ASP A 800 44.55 10.38 81.09
N VAL A 801 43.63 10.50 80.12
CA VAL A 801 43.57 11.64 79.18
C VAL A 801 42.69 12.78 79.71
N GLU A 802 41.55 12.46 80.33
CA GLU A 802 40.56 13.43 80.78
C GLU A 802 40.19 13.19 82.26
N GLY A 803 39.85 14.25 82.98
CA GLY A 803 39.51 14.16 84.42
C GLY A 803 38.18 13.46 84.72
N ALA A 804 37.29 13.35 83.73
CA ALA A 804 36.05 12.59 83.77
C ALA A 804 35.75 12.05 82.37
N GLN A 805 35.18 10.85 82.29
CA GLN A 805 34.76 10.23 81.04
C GLN A 805 33.43 9.51 81.23
N PHE A 806 32.58 9.62 80.22
CA PHE A 806 31.27 9.02 80.13
C PHE A 806 31.18 8.29 78.79
N MET A 807 30.46 7.17 78.74
CA MET A 807 30.12 6.49 77.48
C MET A 807 28.64 6.18 77.43
N LYS A 808 28.10 6.09 76.22
CA LYS A 808 26.77 5.59 75.92
C LYS A 808 26.81 4.76 74.64
N LEU A 809 25.84 3.87 74.49
CA LEU A 809 25.50 3.23 73.22
C LEU A 809 24.34 3.99 72.59
N ASN A 810 24.44 4.31 71.30
CA ASN A 810 23.30 4.68 70.47
C ASN A 810 22.95 3.46 69.60
N VAL A 811 21.69 3.06 69.62
CA VAL A 811 21.14 2.03 68.74
C VAL A 811 20.06 2.69 67.90
N GLU A 812 20.15 2.54 66.58
CA GLU A 812 19.15 3.07 65.65
C GLU A 812 18.62 1.93 64.78
N PHE A 813 17.38 2.11 64.32
CA PHE A 813 16.67 1.19 63.42
C PHE A 813 16.21 1.98 62.20
N GLU A 814 16.68 1.58 61.02
CA GLU A 814 16.40 2.23 59.72
C GLU A 814 15.38 1.47 58.87
#